data_AF-A0AAE4M2Y8-F1
#
_entry.id   AF-A0AAE4M2Y8-F1
#
_cell.length_a   1.000
_cell.length_b   1.000
_cell.length_c   1.000
_cell.angle_alpha   90.00
_cell.angle_beta   90.00
_cell.angle_gamma   90.00
#
_symmetry.space_group_name_H-M   'P 1'
#
loop_
_entity.id
_entity.type
_entity.pdbx_description
1 polymer ?
#
loop_
_entity_poly.entity_id
_entity_poly.type
_entity_poly.pdbx_seq_one_letter_code
_entity_poly.pdbx_strand_id
1 'polypeptide(L)'
;MTTNIDEGYRLYGAKVLLQLAADMAGESAGVKAGTDIEYIHRMRVASRRLRAALPLFAGCFGEKEYRYWEKEVKQITRSLGRARDLDVQIAFLRSYLEKLPKTGLPDAMPRFLPLEYQEPLESHQNEIPLLTEPAAPPVEQPGLFAAIKRFFAGVPDVQEQPNDPEMEFSQEQRMGPELRAGIECLTLRLMQERSGLQADVIKAVEAFERSKTIESIQKTCMEIVIRGKMEKTETKTSFSYREAYYHISLCRENVFLYAKALADPERIAAHHEMRIAAKKLRYTMESYKDLYGDGLAPAIRMVKELQDYLGDMHDCDVWTEFLPIFLKAEEEKSIAYFGNTSFVAAVRPGLENLEADRAEKRAKLHAEVNVFWKKSEGLWDQIEKNLTKPLEDLRLQTLSLPDGVASIAFFADIHANLPALSAILADAKSRGCETFIYAGDVIGFGPFPEETMQMLASANAHGVCGNAEEAILLAGTAKECPKEFDPRRFVLHKKTWKKLITASRAELAALPTEIRFLWGNLRIAVMHHPKSCENVCSETSDAELNRLAAETDADVIICGHTHRPFAKKVHGVWIANTGGGGRSGDGDLRASYLLATKDPFTLHHIRVPYNIEETLARLEKNKELTAMFGAGLDFDEAADAAAGNMPELTKMPQTVSVTSAEEDK
;
A
#
# COMPACT_ATOMS: atom_id res chain seq x y z
N MET A 1 5.06 -23.40 0.95
CA MET A 1 6.43 -23.18 1.47
C MET A 1 6.45 -21.78 2.06
N THR A 2 6.81 -21.64 3.32
CA THR A 2 6.78 -20.34 4.03
C THR A 2 7.87 -19.43 3.51
N THR A 3 7.48 -18.33 2.85
CA THR A 3 8.32 -17.15 2.69
C THR A 3 8.84 -16.72 4.06
N ASN A 4 10.14 -16.44 4.18
CA ASN A 4 10.74 -16.08 5.46
C ASN A 4 10.37 -14.63 5.80
N ILE A 5 9.22 -14.43 6.44
CA ILE A 5 8.72 -13.11 6.84
C ILE A 5 9.41 -12.66 8.13
N ASP A 6 9.92 -11.44 8.09
CA ASP A 6 10.52 -10.71 9.20
C ASP A 6 9.78 -10.90 10.52
N GLU A 7 10.53 -11.22 11.57
CA GLU A 7 9.96 -11.46 12.90
C GLU A 7 9.43 -10.16 13.53
N GLY A 8 10.02 -9.00 13.18
CA GLY A 8 9.52 -7.69 13.60
C GLY A 8 8.14 -7.37 13.02
N TYR A 9 7.95 -7.60 11.72
CA TYR A 9 6.65 -7.47 11.05
C TYR A 9 5.63 -8.48 11.57
N ARG A 10 6.04 -9.72 11.81
CA ARG A 10 5.18 -10.76 12.41
C ARG A 10 4.71 -10.34 13.81
N LEU A 11 5.60 -9.79 14.63
CA LEU A 11 5.27 -9.25 15.94
C LEU A 11 4.35 -8.01 15.84
N TYR A 12 4.57 -7.13 14.85
CA TYR A 12 3.70 -5.98 14.61
C TYR A 12 2.27 -6.43 14.25
N GLY A 13 2.12 -7.31 13.25
CA GLY A 13 0.83 -7.85 12.84
C GLY A 13 0.09 -8.59 13.96
N ALA A 14 0.82 -9.37 14.77
CA ALA A 14 0.25 -10.05 15.94
C ALA A 14 -0.31 -9.06 16.98
N LYS A 15 0.39 -7.95 17.28
CA LYS A 15 -0.12 -6.90 18.19
C LYS A 15 -1.41 -6.27 17.65
N VAL A 16 -1.44 -5.91 16.36
CA VAL A 16 -2.60 -5.29 15.71
C VAL A 16 -3.82 -6.22 15.72
N LEU A 17 -3.65 -7.47 15.30
CA LEU A 17 -4.74 -8.44 15.26
C LEU A 17 -5.23 -8.84 16.66
N LEU A 18 -4.34 -8.92 17.66
CA LEU A 18 -4.72 -9.19 19.05
C LEU A 18 -5.65 -8.11 19.61
N GLN A 19 -5.34 -6.82 19.36
CA GLN A 19 -6.20 -5.71 19.77
C GLN A 19 -7.56 -5.77 19.06
N LEU A 20 -7.57 -5.91 17.73
CA LEU A 20 -8.82 -5.95 16.95
C LEU A 20 -9.71 -7.15 17.30
N ALA A 21 -9.11 -8.29 17.67
CA ALA A 21 -9.83 -9.46 18.15
C ALA A 21 -10.41 -9.25 19.56
N ALA A 22 -9.70 -8.53 20.44
CA ALA A 22 -10.21 -8.16 21.76
C ALA A 22 -11.37 -7.15 21.69
N ASP A 23 -11.25 -6.11 20.85
CA ASP A 23 -12.32 -5.15 20.57
C ASP A 23 -13.60 -5.85 20.11
N MET A 24 -13.46 -6.84 19.21
CA MET A 24 -14.60 -7.61 18.71
C MET A 24 -15.21 -8.56 19.75
N ALA A 25 -14.41 -9.13 20.64
CA ALA A 25 -14.88 -10.01 21.71
C ALA A 25 -15.78 -9.28 22.72
N GLY A 26 -15.39 -8.05 23.08
CA GLY A 26 -16.08 -7.27 24.12
C GLY A 26 -17.54 -6.95 23.82
N GLU A 27 -17.92 -6.82 22.54
CA GLU A 27 -19.26 -6.43 22.13
C GLU A 27 -20.26 -7.60 22.04
N SER A 28 -19.77 -8.85 21.96
CA SER A 28 -20.60 -10.04 21.67
C SER A 28 -21.73 -10.26 22.69
N ALA A 29 -21.44 -10.01 23.98
CA ALA A 29 -22.42 -10.18 25.06
C ALA A 29 -23.59 -9.17 24.93
N GLY A 30 -23.30 -7.91 24.61
CA GLY A 30 -24.32 -6.88 24.46
C GLY A 30 -25.16 -7.05 23.18
N VAL A 31 -24.56 -7.55 22.09
CA VAL A 31 -25.33 -7.89 20.88
C VAL A 31 -26.38 -8.97 21.17
N LYS A 32 -26.02 -10.00 21.95
CA LYS A 32 -26.95 -11.06 22.34
C LYS A 32 -28.01 -10.58 23.34
N ALA A 33 -27.67 -9.66 24.25
CA ALA A 33 -28.62 -9.05 25.16
C ALA A 33 -29.68 -8.21 24.44
N GLY A 34 -29.33 -7.59 23.30
CA GLY A 34 -30.26 -6.83 22.45
C GLY A 34 -30.80 -5.54 23.07
N THR A 35 -30.22 -5.10 24.21
CA THR A 35 -30.68 -3.93 24.98
C THR A 35 -30.29 -2.58 24.36
N ASP A 36 -29.25 -2.56 23.53
CA ASP A 36 -28.75 -1.36 22.85
C ASP A 36 -28.24 -1.72 21.44
N ILE A 37 -28.69 -0.98 20.44
CA ILE A 37 -28.31 -1.14 19.02
C ILE A 37 -26.84 -0.78 18.75
N GLU A 38 -26.19 -0.02 19.64
CA GLU A 38 -24.79 0.37 19.47
C GLU A 38 -23.82 -0.79 19.75
N TYR A 39 -24.22 -1.86 20.46
CA TYR A 39 -23.42 -3.08 20.50
C TYR A 39 -23.27 -3.71 19.10
N ILE A 40 -24.35 -3.72 18.30
CA ILE A 40 -24.31 -4.21 16.91
C ILE A 40 -23.44 -3.28 16.05
N HIS A 41 -23.51 -1.96 16.30
CA HIS A 41 -22.62 -1.01 15.64
C HIS A 41 -21.14 -1.28 15.91
N ARG A 42 -20.75 -1.32 17.19
CA ARG A 42 -19.36 -1.51 17.62
C ARG A 42 -18.82 -2.87 17.18
N MET A 43 -19.59 -3.95 17.33
CA MET A 43 -19.19 -5.28 16.84
C MET A 43 -19.01 -5.30 15.31
N ARG A 44 -19.87 -4.60 14.55
CA ARG A 44 -19.71 -4.46 13.10
C ARG A 44 -18.48 -3.64 12.73
N VAL A 45 -18.16 -2.58 13.47
CA VAL A 45 -16.95 -1.77 13.23
C VAL A 45 -15.68 -2.59 13.53
N ALA A 46 -15.63 -3.29 14.66
CA ALA A 46 -14.51 -4.15 15.04
C ALA A 46 -14.29 -5.29 14.03
N SER A 47 -15.36 -6.01 13.64
CA SER A 47 -15.27 -7.08 12.64
C SER A 47 -14.83 -6.61 11.26
N ARG A 48 -15.23 -5.40 10.84
CA ARG A 48 -14.75 -4.78 9.59
C ARG A 48 -13.27 -4.41 9.64
N ARG A 49 -12.79 -3.86 10.77
CA ARG A 49 -11.36 -3.57 10.97
C ARG A 49 -10.52 -4.85 10.98
N LEU A 50 -10.95 -5.86 11.73
CA LEU A 50 -10.30 -7.18 11.76
C LEU A 50 -10.26 -7.82 10.36
N ARG A 51 -11.37 -7.76 9.61
CA ARG A 51 -11.44 -8.21 8.20
C ARG A 51 -10.50 -7.45 7.27
N ALA A 52 -10.26 -6.17 7.50
CA ALA A 52 -9.35 -5.35 6.71
C ALA A 52 -7.88 -5.60 7.06
N ALA A 53 -7.57 -5.83 8.34
CA ALA A 53 -6.22 -6.08 8.83
C ALA A 53 -5.72 -7.51 8.53
N LEU A 54 -6.59 -8.52 8.58
CA LEU A 54 -6.21 -9.93 8.37
C LEU A 54 -5.40 -10.15 7.07
N PRO A 55 -5.81 -9.66 5.88
CA PRO A 55 -5.04 -9.84 4.65
C PRO A 55 -3.64 -9.18 4.66
N LEU A 56 -3.48 -8.05 5.34
CA LEU A 56 -2.19 -7.32 5.42
C LEU A 56 -1.09 -8.16 6.08
N PHE A 57 -1.50 -9.04 7.00
CA PHE A 57 -0.61 -9.91 7.77
C PHE A 57 -0.77 -11.39 7.39
N ALA A 58 -1.40 -11.72 6.25
CA ALA A 58 -1.75 -13.09 5.88
C ALA A 58 -0.54 -14.06 5.88
N GLY A 59 0.63 -13.59 5.43
CA GLY A 59 1.86 -14.39 5.43
C GLY A 59 2.52 -14.59 6.80
N CYS A 60 2.06 -13.89 7.85
CA CYS A 60 2.58 -14.03 9.22
C CYS A 60 2.09 -15.30 9.93
N PHE A 61 1.11 -16.01 9.34
CA PHE A 61 0.37 -17.11 9.95
C PHE A 61 0.30 -18.33 9.00
N GLY A 62 -0.14 -19.48 9.53
CA GLY A 62 -0.38 -20.65 8.69
C GLY A 62 -1.51 -20.40 7.69
N GLU A 63 -1.30 -20.68 6.41
CA GLU A 63 -2.27 -20.43 5.34
C GLU A 63 -3.67 -21.01 5.62
N LYS A 64 -3.73 -22.19 6.27
CA LYS A 64 -5.00 -22.82 6.68
C LYS A 64 -5.71 -22.05 7.80
N GLU A 65 -4.95 -21.57 8.78
CA GLU A 65 -5.47 -20.81 9.94
C GLU A 65 -5.97 -19.45 9.48
N TYR A 66 -5.14 -18.71 8.73
CA TYR A 66 -5.50 -17.43 8.12
C TYR A 66 -6.79 -17.52 7.29
N ARG A 67 -6.89 -18.49 6.36
CA ARG A 67 -8.08 -18.66 5.50
C ARG A 67 -9.33 -19.01 6.31
N TYR A 68 -9.17 -19.75 7.41
CA TYR A 68 -10.27 -20.04 8.33
C TYR A 68 -10.76 -18.77 9.03
N TRP A 69 -9.86 -18.00 9.64
CA TRP A 69 -10.18 -16.72 10.28
C TRP A 69 -10.82 -15.72 9.31
N GLU A 70 -10.26 -15.56 8.10
CA GLU A 70 -10.81 -14.66 7.08
C GLU A 70 -12.25 -15.05 6.72
N LYS A 71 -12.53 -16.34 6.54
CA LYS A 71 -13.87 -16.86 6.22
C LYS A 71 -14.87 -16.53 7.33
N GLU A 72 -14.56 -16.88 8.57
CA GLU A 72 -15.49 -16.74 9.69
C GLU A 72 -15.74 -15.25 10.01
N VAL A 73 -14.69 -14.42 10.06
CA VAL A 73 -14.82 -12.96 10.26
C VAL A 73 -15.63 -12.31 9.12
N LYS A 74 -15.44 -12.74 7.86
CA LYS A 74 -16.22 -12.28 6.71
C LYS A 74 -17.69 -12.71 6.78
N GLN A 75 -17.99 -13.87 7.35
CA GLN A 75 -19.35 -14.36 7.54
C GLN A 75 -20.11 -13.53 8.60
N ILE A 76 -19.55 -13.38 9.80
CA ILE A 76 -20.20 -12.57 10.85
C ILE A 76 -20.33 -11.09 10.47
N THR A 77 -19.31 -10.51 9.81
CA THR A 77 -19.38 -9.12 9.29
C THR A 77 -20.56 -8.92 8.33
N ARG A 78 -20.91 -9.95 7.53
CA ARG A 78 -22.07 -9.91 6.62
C ARG A 78 -23.38 -10.02 7.38
N SER A 79 -23.50 -10.94 8.34
CA SER A 79 -24.71 -11.12 9.14
C SER A 79 -25.07 -9.88 9.96
N LEU A 80 -24.08 -9.18 10.52
CA LEU A 80 -24.26 -7.90 11.23
C LEU A 80 -24.58 -6.72 10.28
N GLY A 81 -24.40 -6.89 8.97
CA GLY A 81 -24.60 -5.84 7.96
C GLY A 81 -26.04 -5.34 7.91
N ARG A 82 -26.96 -6.21 7.47
CA ARG A 82 -28.38 -5.88 7.22
C ARG A 82 -29.07 -5.28 8.44
N ALA A 83 -28.81 -5.83 9.63
CA ALA A 83 -29.39 -5.32 10.88
C ALA A 83 -28.95 -3.87 11.15
N ARG A 84 -27.64 -3.56 11.08
CA ARG A 84 -27.17 -2.19 11.31
C ARG A 84 -27.58 -1.22 10.22
N ASP A 85 -27.67 -1.66 8.97
CA ASP A 85 -28.08 -0.78 7.88
C ASP A 85 -29.56 -0.36 8.06
N LEU A 86 -30.43 -1.26 8.51
CA LEU A 86 -31.80 -0.92 8.95
C LEU A 86 -31.84 -0.04 10.20
N ASP A 87 -31.01 -0.30 11.23
CA ASP A 87 -30.94 0.55 12.43
C ASP A 87 -30.62 2.02 12.06
N VAL A 88 -29.70 2.23 11.10
CA VAL A 88 -29.33 3.56 10.58
C VAL A 88 -30.48 4.20 9.80
N GLN A 89 -31.14 3.44 8.92
CA GLN A 89 -32.30 3.95 8.17
C GLN A 89 -33.46 4.36 9.10
N ILE A 90 -33.78 3.55 10.11
CA ILE A 90 -34.82 3.86 11.11
C ILE A 90 -34.46 5.12 11.91
N ALA A 91 -33.20 5.27 12.32
CA ALA A 91 -32.75 6.47 13.04
C ALA A 91 -32.86 7.74 12.16
N PHE A 92 -32.47 7.65 10.88
CA PHE A 92 -32.63 8.73 9.91
C PHE A 92 -34.11 9.14 9.74
N LEU A 93 -35.01 8.18 9.50
CA LEU A 93 -36.43 8.47 9.31
C LEU A 93 -37.09 9.06 10.56
N ARG A 94 -36.68 8.65 11.76
CA ARG A 94 -37.14 9.28 13.02
C ARG A 94 -36.73 10.75 13.11
N SER A 95 -35.46 11.07 12.82
CA SER A 95 -34.99 12.46 12.75
C SER A 95 -35.68 13.26 11.63
N TYR A 96 -36.11 12.61 10.54
CA TYR A 96 -36.92 13.23 9.50
C TYR A 96 -38.36 13.53 9.99
N LEU A 97 -38.99 12.57 10.68
CA LEU A 97 -40.34 12.71 11.29
C LEU A 97 -40.42 13.78 12.37
N GLU A 98 -39.32 14.10 13.05
CA GLU A 98 -39.24 15.17 14.04
C GLU A 98 -39.31 16.58 13.41
N LYS A 99 -38.90 16.71 12.15
CA LYS A 99 -38.93 17.98 11.41
C LYS A 99 -40.30 18.28 10.81
N LEU A 100 -41.08 17.24 10.48
CA LEU A 100 -42.42 17.38 9.92
C LEU A 100 -43.46 17.84 10.96
N PRO A 101 -44.43 18.70 10.61
CA PRO A 101 -45.49 19.12 11.52
C PRO A 101 -46.30 17.96 12.10
N LYS A 102 -46.76 18.14 13.34
CA LYS A 102 -47.59 17.14 14.06
C LYS A 102 -49.10 17.38 13.90
N THR A 103 -49.50 18.48 13.27
CA THR A 103 -50.90 18.97 13.20
C THR A 103 -51.38 18.99 11.76
N GLY A 104 -52.48 18.28 11.45
CA GLY A 104 -53.07 18.24 10.10
C GLY A 104 -53.38 16.85 9.55
N LEU A 105 -53.06 15.77 10.29
CA LEU A 105 -53.53 14.42 9.95
C LEU A 105 -55.08 14.39 9.96
N PRO A 106 -55.74 13.95 8.87
CA PRO A 106 -57.20 13.80 8.86
C PRO A 106 -57.65 12.72 9.85
N ASP A 107 -58.71 12.98 10.62
CA ASP A 107 -59.38 11.99 11.50
C ASP A 107 -59.80 10.70 10.75
N ALA A 108 -59.96 10.80 9.43
CA ALA A 108 -60.33 9.70 8.53
C ALA A 108 -59.14 8.88 8.00
N MET A 109 -57.89 9.17 8.38
CA MET A 109 -56.76 8.34 7.97
C MET A 109 -56.85 6.98 8.69
N PRO A 110 -56.90 5.85 7.96
CA PRO A 110 -57.02 4.54 8.58
C PRO A 110 -55.79 4.27 9.48
N ARG A 111 -55.99 4.05 10.79
CA ARG A 111 -54.97 3.51 11.74
C ARG A 111 -54.53 2.07 11.42
N PHE A 112 -54.56 1.66 10.16
CA PHE A 112 -54.52 0.26 9.75
C PHE A 112 -53.17 -0.10 9.14
N LEU A 113 -52.45 -0.96 9.86
CA LEU A 113 -51.83 -2.13 9.25
C LEU A 113 -52.54 -3.39 9.79
N PRO A 114 -52.56 -4.51 9.03
CA PRO A 114 -53.24 -5.73 9.46
C PRO A 114 -52.75 -6.28 10.81
N LEU A 115 -53.68 -6.91 11.54
CA LEU A 115 -53.55 -7.34 12.94
C LEU A 115 -52.64 -8.57 13.19
N GLU A 116 -51.90 -9.07 12.19
CA GLU A 116 -51.21 -10.38 12.29
C GLU A 116 -49.85 -10.36 13.02
N TYR A 117 -49.41 -9.22 13.57
CA TYR A 117 -48.18 -9.12 14.39
C TYR A 117 -48.34 -8.22 15.64
N GLN A 118 -49.53 -8.19 16.24
CA GLN A 118 -49.70 -7.67 17.61
C GLN A 118 -49.57 -8.81 18.64
N GLU A 119 -48.33 -9.12 19.05
CA GLU A 119 -48.12 -9.52 20.45
C GLU A 119 -47.86 -8.27 21.31
N PRO A 120 -48.20 -8.28 22.61
CA PRO A 120 -48.23 -7.07 23.40
C PRO A 120 -46.83 -6.51 23.68
N LEU A 121 -46.61 -5.24 23.33
CA LEU A 121 -45.56 -4.42 23.94
C LEU A 121 -45.99 -4.09 25.39
N GLU A 122 -45.80 -5.03 26.32
CA GLU A 122 -45.93 -4.74 27.75
C GLU A 122 -44.83 -3.79 28.21
N SER A 123 -45.25 -2.57 28.56
CA SER A 123 -44.62 -1.64 29.51
C SER A 123 -43.11 -1.74 29.73
N HIS A 124 -42.32 -1.26 28.77
CA HIS A 124 -41.01 -0.67 29.06
C HIS A 124 -41.02 0.83 28.74
N GLN A 125 -41.73 1.58 29.59
CA GLN A 125 -41.39 2.97 29.84
C GLN A 125 -40.01 3.01 30.50
N ASN A 126 -38.97 3.26 29.72
CA ASN A 126 -37.71 3.80 30.22
C ASN A 126 -37.30 4.94 29.29
N GLU A 127 -37.11 6.12 29.87
CA GLU A 127 -36.79 7.35 29.17
C GLU A 127 -35.42 7.21 28.49
N ILE A 128 -35.37 7.36 27.17
CA ILE A 128 -34.11 7.46 26.43
C ILE A 128 -33.60 8.88 26.65
N PRO A 129 -32.40 9.10 27.25
CA PRO A 129 -31.87 10.44 27.45
C PRO A 129 -31.63 11.14 26.11
N LEU A 130 -31.91 12.45 26.07
CA LEU A 130 -31.77 13.27 24.86
C LEU A 130 -30.32 13.25 24.35
N LEU A 131 -30.19 13.16 23.02
CA LEU A 131 -28.91 13.13 22.30
C LEU A 131 -28.17 14.47 22.38
N THR A 132 -26.84 14.40 22.46
CA THR A 132 -25.93 15.45 21.97
C THR A 132 -25.37 15.04 20.60
N GLU A 133 -25.42 15.95 19.63
CA GLU A 133 -25.06 15.72 18.21
C GLU A 133 -23.52 15.71 17.93
N PRO A 134 -23.02 15.68 16.68
CA PRO A 134 -22.96 14.47 15.84
C PRO A 134 -21.58 14.28 15.13
N ALA A 135 -21.35 13.14 14.45
CA ALA A 135 -20.33 13.03 13.40
C ALA A 135 -20.64 11.87 12.41
N ALA A 136 -20.35 12.09 11.13
CA ALA A 136 -20.86 11.30 9.99
C ALA A 136 -20.21 9.89 9.77
N PRO A 137 -20.88 8.99 9.00
CA PRO A 137 -20.44 7.62 8.65
C PRO A 137 -19.79 7.60 7.24
N PRO A 138 -19.22 6.48 6.65
CA PRO A 138 -20.10 5.55 5.90
C PRO A 138 -19.66 4.15 5.33
N VAL A 139 -20.66 3.24 5.10
CA VAL A 139 -20.81 2.10 4.09
C VAL A 139 -19.87 0.87 4.15
N GLU A 140 -19.55 0.12 3.08
CA GLU A 140 -20.31 -0.96 2.35
C GLU A 140 -19.67 -2.39 2.49
N GLN A 141 -20.01 -3.50 1.82
CA GLN A 141 -20.95 -3.91 0.74
C GLN A 141 -21.56 -5.29 1.12
N PRO A 142 -22.64 -5.75 0.44
CA PRO A 142 -23.59 -5.05 -0.42
C PRO A 142 -24.96 -4.89 0.28
N GLY A 143 -25.73 -3.86 -0.12
CA GLY A 143 -27.01 -3.54 0.50
C GLY A 143 -28.18 -4.45 0.08
N LEU A 144 -29.36 -4.02 0.54
CA LEU A 144 -30.71 -4.59 0.39
C LEU A 144 -30.99 -5.25 -0.98
N PHE A 145 -30.45 -4.71 -2.08
CA PHE A 145 -30.59 -5.20 -3.45
C PHE A 145 -30.31 -6.69 -3.68
N ALA A 146 -29.31 -7.27 -2.99
CA ALA A 146 -29.01 -8.70 -3.14
C ALA A 146 -30.06 -9.61 -2.46
N ALA A 147 -30.79 -9.08 -1.48
CA ALA A 147 -31.95 -9.74 -0.87
C ALA A 147 -33.22 -9.49 -1.70
N ILE A 148 -33.43 -8.26 -2.20
CA ILE A 148 -34.54 -7.90 -3.11
C ILE A 148 -34.53 -8.79 -4.36
N LYS A 149 -33.42 -8.90 -5.09
CA LYS A 149 -33.32 -9.80 -6.27
C LYS A 149 -33.55 -11.28 -5.95
N ARG A 150 -33.40 -11.70 -4.69
CA ARG A 150 -33.71 -13.07 -4.22
C ARG A 150 -35.17 -13.25 -3.80
N PHE A 151 -35.83 -12.17 -3.37
CA PHE A 151 -37.24 -12.17 -2.96
C PHE A 151 -38.17 -12.04 -4.19
N PHE A 152 -37.76 -11.28 -5.20
CA PHE A 152 -38.52 -11.01 -6.43
C PHE A 152 -38.05 -11.82 -7.65
N ALA A 153 -37.48 -13.01 -7.43
CA ALA A 153 -37.06 -13.92 -8.50
C ALA A 153 -38.28 -14.57 -9.21
N GLY A 154 -38.95 -13.78 -10.04
CA GLY A 154 -40.17 -14.16 -10.76
C GLY A 154 -40.94 -13.00 -11.43
N VAL A 155 -40.52 -11.74 -11.25
CA VAL A 155 -41.16 -10.57 -11.86
C VAL A 155 -40.62 -10.34 -13.29
N PRO A 156 -41.47 -10.17 -14.32
CA PRO A 156 -41.04 -9.81 -15.68
C PRO A 156 -40.44 -8.39 -15.76
N ASP A 157 -39.63 -8.17 -16.79
CA ASP A 157 -38.98 -6.88 -17.04
C ASP A 157 -40.00 -5.74 -17.23
N VAL A 158 -39.76 -4.60 -16.59
CA VAL A 158 -40.71 -3.48 -16.57
C VAL A 158 -40.34 -2.48 -17.66
N GLN A 159 -41.26 -2.24 -18.61
CA GLN A 159 -41.10 -1.15 -19.57
C GLN A 159 -41.26 0.20 -18.88
N GLU A 160 -40.31 1.11 -19.12
CA GLU A 160 -40.34 2.49 -18.64
C GLU A 160 -41.55 3.24 -19.23
N GLN A 161 -42.27 3.97 -18.37
CA GLN A 161 -43.21 5.01 -18.80
C GLN A 161 -42.56 6.38 -18.62
N PRO A 162 -42.87 7.38 -19.47
CA PRO A 162 -42.22 8.68 -19.42
C PRO A 162 -42.63 9.48 -18.17
N ASN A 163 -41.66 10.17 -17.57
CA ASN A 163 -41.89 11.08 -16.44
C ASN A 163 -42.76 12.27 -16.86
N ASP A 164 -43.76 12.60 -16.05
CA ASP A 164 -44.45 13.90 -16.07
C ASP A 164 -43.52 15.00 -15.48
N PRO A 165 -43.75 16.30 -15.75
CA PRO A 165 -42.77 17.36 -15.50
C PRO A 165 -42.58 17.67 -14.01
N GLU A 166 -41.33 18.01 -13.68
CA GLU A 166 -40.85 18.30 -12.32
C GLU A 166 -41.67 19.42 -11.64
N MET A 167 -42.33 19.10 -10.51
CA MET A 167 -42.88 20.11 -9.62
C MET A 167 -41.81 20.64 -8.66
N GLU A 168 -41.30 21.84 -8.91
CA GLU A 168 -40.47 22.57 -7.95
C GLU A 168 -41.29 22.98 -6.70
N PHE A 169 -41.27 22.14 -5.67
CA PHE A 169 -41.84 22.48 -4.37
C PHE A 169 -40.97 23.50 -3.61
N SER A 170 -41.56 24.62 -3.20
CA SER A 170 -40.92 25.60 -2.31
C SER A 170 -40.61 25.00 -0.91
N GLN A 171 -39.65 25.58 -0.19
CA GLN A 171 -39.24 25.07 1.13
C GLN A 171 -40.38 24.94 2.14
N GLU A 172 -41.39 25.80 2.09
CA GLU A 172 -42.57 25.74 2.97
C GLU A 172 -43.53 24.58 2.60
N GLN A 173 -43.61 24.21 1.31
CA GLN A 173 -44.43 23.09 0.84
C GLN A 173 -43.79 21.72 1.13
N ARG A 174 -42.45 21.65 1.20
CA ARG A 174 -41.71 20.41 1.49
C ARG A 174 -41.84 19.89 2.92
N MET A 175 -42.56 20.62 3.78
CA MET A 175 -42.73 20.35 5.20
C MET A 175 -44.20 20.37 5.63
N GLY A 176 -45.14 19.97 4.75
CA GLY A 176 -46.57 19.86 5.09
C GLY A 176 -46.91 18.62 5.95
N PRO A 177 -48.00 18.66 6.75
CA PRO A 177 -48.43 17.54 7.58
C PRO A 177 -48.87 16.30 6.78
N GLU A 178 -49.34 16.47 5.54
CA GLU A 178 -49.72 15.40 4.61
C GLU A 178 -48.55 14.45 4.27
N LEU A 179 -47.31 14.93 4.38
CA LEU A 179 -46.10 14.17 4.11
C LEU A 179 -45.81 13.12 5.20
N ARG A 180 -46.37 13.30 6.41
CA ARG A 180 -46.04 12.50 7.59
C ARG A 180 -46.41 11.02 7.43
N ALA A 181 -47.56 10.75 6.82
CA ALA A 181 -48.11 9.39 6.70
C ALA A 181 -47.20 8.43 5.93
N GLY A 182 -46.56 8.90 4.85
CA GLY A 182 -45.62 8.09 4.07
C GLY A 182 -44.37 7.70 4.87
N ILE A 183 -43.81 8.66 5.60
CA ILE A 183 -42.60 8.43 6.42
C ILE A 183 -42.91 7.53 7.61
N GLU A 184 -44.07 7.67 8.26
CA GLU A 184 -44.50 6.79 9.36
C GLU A 184 -44.73 5.36 8.89
N CYS A 185 -45.39 5.17 7.72
CA CYS A 185 -45.56 3.87 7.09
C CYS A 185 -44.21 3.19 6.83
N LEU A 186 -43.30 3.88 6.14
CA LEU A 186 -41.97 3.38 5.82
C LEU A 186 -41.15 3.05 7.08
N THR A 187 -41.15 3.93 8.08
CA THR A 187 -40.46 3.70 9.36
C THR A 187 -40.94 2.42 10.03
N LEU A 188 -42.26 2.19 10.05
CA LEU A 188 -42.87 1.00 10.64
C LEU A 188 -42.51 -0.28 9.86
N ARG A 189 -42.49 -0.24 8.52
CA ARG A 189 -42.03 -1.37 7.69
C ARG A 189 -40.59 -1.76 7.99
N LEU A 190 -39.67 -0.80 8.06
CA LEU A 190 -38.26 -1.07 8.38
C LEU A 190 -38.08 -1.57 9.82
N MET A 191 -38.85 -1.05 10.78
CA MET A 191 -38.86 -1.56 12.16
C MET A 191 -39.35 -3.02 12.24
N GLN A 192 -40.39 -3.38 11.47
CA GLN A 192 -40.88 -4.77 11.38
C GLN A 192 -39.80 -5.70 10.80
N GLU A 193 -39.16 -5.32 9.69
CA GLU A 193 -38.05 -6.10 9.10
C GLU A 193 -36.90 -6.25 10.09
N ARG A 194 -36.51 -5.16 10.75
CA ARG A 194 -35.40 -5.16 11.71
C ARG A 194 -35.64 -6.06 12.92
N SER A 195 -36.88 -6.10 13.41
CA SER A 195 -37.30 -7.01 14.49
C SER A 195 -37.15 -8.48 14.05
N GLY A 196 -37.65 -8.82 12.86
CA GLY A 196 -37.58 -10.18 12.31
C GLY A 196 -36.14 -10.72 12.16
N LEU A 197 -35.15 -9.84 11.96
CA LEU A 197 -33.74 -10.22 11.84
C LEU A 197 -33.03 -10.47 13.18
N GLN A 198 -33.60 -10.08 14.33
CA GLN A 198 -32.88 -10.16 15.61
C GLN A 198 -32.49 -11.60 15.97
N ALA A 199 -33.37 -12.56 15.71
CA ALA A 199 -33.09 -13.98 15.92
C ALA A 199 -31.92 -14.48 15.04
N ASP A 200 -31.79 -14.00 13.81
CA ASP A 200 -30.73 -14.40 12.89
C ASP A 200 -29.38 -13.72 13.22
N VAL A 201 -29.41 -12.49 13.74
CA VAL A 201 -28.23 -11.83 14.33
C VAL A 201 -27.69 -12.64 15.50
N ILE A 202 -28.56 -13.03 16.45
CA ILE A 202 -28.16 -13.85 17.62
C ILE A 202 -27.57 -15.19 17.16
N LYS A 203 -28.27 -15.93 16.29
CA LYS A 203 -27.75 -17.20 15.71
C LYS A 203 -26.38 -17.04 15.05
N ALA A 204 -26.16 -15.93 14.32
CA ALA A 204 -24.88 -15.66 13.67
C ALA A 204 -23.75 -15.38 14.66
N VAL A 205 -24.02 -14.57 15.70
CA VAL A 205 -23.05 -14.29 16.78
C VAL A 205 -22.70 -15.57 17.53
N GLU A 206 -23.68 -16.36 17.94
CA GLU A 206 -23.42 -17.65 18.60
C GLU A 206 -22.66 -18.63 17.70
N ALA A 207 -22.96 -18.68 16.40
CA ALA A 207 -22.24 -19.53 15.45
C ALA A 207 -20.77 -19.10 15.34
N PHE A 208 -20.49 -17.80 15.38
CA PHE A 208 -19.15 -17.26 15.40
C PHE A 208 -18.41 -17.53 16.73
N GLU A 209 -19.08 -17.43 17.87
CA GLU A 209 -18.50 -17.84 19.18
C GLU A 209 -18.21 -19.35 19.25
N ARG A 210 -19.09 -20.18 18.66
CA ARG A 210 -18.87 -21.63 18.52
C ARG A 210 -17.71 -21.98 17.58
N SER A 211 -17.35 -21.09 16.64
CA SER A 211 -16.22 -21.31 15.72
C SER A 211 -14.86 -21.16 16.41
N LYS A 212 -14.80 -20.50 17.58
CA LYS A 212 -13.55 -20.23 18.32
C LYS A 212 -12.49 -19.47 17.52
N THR A 213 -12.92 -18.72 16.50
CA THR A 213 -12.05 -17.91 15.64
C THR A 213 -11.32 -16.83 16.43
N ILE A 214 -12.00 -16.13 17.34
CA ILE A 214 -11.38 -15.06 18.14
C ILE A 214 -10.35 -15.64 19.12
N GLU A 215 -10.70 -16.70 19.84
CA GLU A 215 -9.78 -17.38 20.75
C GLU A 215 -8.57 -17.98 20.01
N SER A 216 -8.76 -18.45 18.78
CA SER A 216 -7.68 -18.92 17.90
C SER A 216 -6.75 -17.78 17.47
N ILE A 217 -7.28 -16.65 17.01
CA ILE A 217 -6.48 -15.45 16.66
C ILE A 217 -5.72 -14.96 17.90
N GLN A 218 -6.41 -14.82 19.03
CA GLN A 218 -5.83 -14.35 20.30
C GLN A 218 -4.70 -15.26 20.76
N LYS A 219 -4.90 -16.59 20.75
CA LYS A 219 -3.86 -17.56 21.13
C LYS A 219 -2.62 -17.42 20.24
N THR A 220 -2.77 -17.55 18.92
CA THR A 220 -1.63 -17.52 17.99
C THR A 220 -0.89 -16.17 18.03
N CYS A 221 -1.62 -15.05 18.13
CA CYS A 221 -1.00 -13.73 18.27
C CYS A 221 -0.30 -13.55 19.62
N MET A 222 -0.87 -14.06 20.72
CA MET A 222 -0.26 -13.99 22.05
C MET A 222 1.05 -14.79 22.11
N GLU A 223 1.11 -15.98 21.51
CA GLU A 223 2.33 -16.79 21.42
C GLU A 223 3.45 -16.02 20.69
N ILE A 224 3.14 -15.36 19.57
CA ILE A 224 4.08 -14.49 18.84
C ILE A 224 4.51 -13.28 19.69
N VAL A 225 3.59 -12.64 20.40
CA VAL A 225 3.89 -11.47 21.26
C VAL A 225 4.76 -11.85 22.46
N ILE A 226 4.54 -13.01 23.06
CA ILE A 226 5.38 -13.53 24.16
C ILE A 226 6.78 -13.85 23.64
N ARG A 227 6.88 -14.57 22.52
CA ARG A 227 8.17 -14.92 21.89
C ARG A 227 8.97 -13.66 21.55
N GLY A 228 8.37 -12.70 20.86
CA GLY A 228 9.04 -11.44 20.49
C GLY A 228 9.43 -10.57 21.69
N LYS A 229 8.74 -10.66 22.83
CA LYS A 229 9.18 -10.03 24.09
C LYS A 229 10.41 -10.72 24.69
N MET A 230 10.49 -12.05 24.63
CA MET A 230 11.65 -12.81 25.13
C MET A 230 12.88 -12.58 24.25
N GLU A 231 12.68 -12.50 22.93
CA GLU A 231 13.74 -12.27 21.92
C GLU A 231 14.11 -10.79 21.75
N LYS A 232 13.40 -9.88 22.43
CA LYS A 232 13.53 -8.41 22.32
C LYS A 232 13.36 -7.88 20.88
N THR A 233 12.53 -8.55 20.09
CA THR A 233 12.30 -8.20 18.67
C THR A 233 11.70 -6.81 18.53
N GLU A 234 12.32 -5.97 17.70
CA GLU A 234 11.77 -4.65 17.35
C GLU A 234 10.69 -4.76 16.28
N THR A 235 9.64 -3.92 16.36
CA THR A 235 8.57 -3.87 15.35
C THR A 235 8.75 -2.78 14.30
N LYS A 236 9.79 -1.94 14.42
CA LYS A 236 10.05 -0.80 13.50
C LYS A 236 11.13 -1.15 12.48
N THR A 237 11.02 -2.32 11.87
CA THR A 237 11.98 -2.85 10.88
C THR A 237 11.78 -2.22 9.51
N SER A 238 12.82 -2.21 8.67
CA SER A 238 12.72 -1.80 7.25
C SER A 238 11.65 -2.59 6.50
N PHE A 239 11.55 -3.91 6.75
CA PHE A 239 10.48 -4.76 6.23
C PHE A 239 9.08 -4.24 6.64
N SER A 240 8.90 -3.86 7.91
CA SER A 240 7.60 -3.36 8.40
C SER A 240 7.18 -2.05 7.72
N TYR A 241 8.10 -1.09 7.56
CA TYR A 241 7.80 0.16 6.85
C TYR A 241 7.55 -0.08 5.36
N ARG A 242 8.27 -1.00 4.72
CA ARG A 242 8.07 -1.37 3.33
C ARG A 242 6.70 -1.99 3.07
N GLU A 243 6.29 -2.95 3.88
CA GLU A 243 4.96 -3.58 3.76
C GLU A 243 3.85 -2.55 4.00
N ALA A 244 4.04 -1.66 4.99
CA ALA A 244 3.10 -0.57 5.24
C ALA A 244 3.01 0.40 4.06
N TYR A 245 4.15 0.85 3.51
CA TYR A 245 4.20 1.70 2.31
C TYR A 245 3.50 1.03 1.12
N TYR A 246 3.80 -0.25 0.86
CA TYR A 246 3.19 -1.02 -0.22
C TYR A 246 1.66 -1.11 -0.07
N HIS A 247 1.16 -1.49 1.10
CA HIS A 247 -0.27 -1.64 1.34
C HIS A 247 -1.02 -0.30 1.33
N ILE A 248 -0.45 0.76 1.91
CA ILE A 248 -1.06 2.10 1.92
C ILE A 248 -1.09 2.68 0.50
N SER A 249 0.03 2.62 -0.24
CA SER A 249 0.11 3.12 -1.61
C SER A 249 -0.82 2.35 -2.56
N LEU A 250 -0.89 1.01 -2.45
CA LEU A 250 -1.84 0.22 -3.22
C LEU A 250 -3.30 0.62 -2.93
N CYS A 251 -3.65 0.92 -1.67
CA CYS A 251 -4.99 1.42 -1.34
C CYS A 251 -5.22 2.84 -1.87
N ARG A 252 -4.19 3.71 -1.86
CA ARG A 252 -4.23 5.07 -2.40
C ARG A 252 -4.51 5.07 -3.90
N GLU A 253 -3.76 4.31 -4.69
CA GLU A 253 -3.95 4.27 -6.15
C GLU A 253 -5.37 3.86 -6.55
N ASN A 254 -6.01 2.99 -5.77
CA ASN A 254 -7.43 2.66 -5.96
C ASN A 254 -8.36 3.86 -5.71
N VAL A 255 -8.08 4.75 -4.76
CA VAL A 255 -8.86 5.99 -4.56
C VAL A 255 -8.69 6.92 -5.75
N PHE A 256 -7.45 7.15 -6.21
CA PHE A 256 -7.15 8.00 -7.36
C PHE A 256 -7.73 7.47 -8.68
N LEU A 257 -7.83 6.14 -8.84
CA LEU A 257 -8.48 5.51 -9.98
C LEU A 257 -9.95 5.94 -10.12
N TYR A 258 -10.70 5.92 -9.02
CA TYR A 258 -12.12 6.31 -9.00
C TYR A 258 -12.34 7.81 -8.83
N ALA A 259 -11.38 8.58 -8.29
CA ALA A 259 -11.49 10.04 -8.13
C ALA A 259 -11.81 10.77 -9.45
N LYS A 260 -11.41 10.22 -10.59
CA LYS A 260 -11.75 10.74 -11.94
C LYS A 260 -13.25 10.79 -12.20
N ALA A 261 -14.05 9.96 -11.52
CA ALA A 261 -15.50 9.96 -11.65
C ALA A 261 -16.18 11.17 -11.00
N LEU A 262 -15.55 11.82 -10.01
CA LEU A 262 -16.12 12.97 -9.30
C LEU A 262 -16.45 14.15 -10.22
N ALA A 263 -15.90 14.21 -11.44
CA ALA A 263 -16.27 15.24 -12.41
C ALA A 263 -17.71 15.09 -12.95
N ASP A 264 -18.34 13.93 -12.77
CA ASP A 264 -19.58 13.50 -13.44
C ASP A 264 -20.59 12.94 -12.41
N PRO A 265 -21.66 13.70 -12.07
CA PRO A 265 -22.58 13.33 -10.98
C PRO A 265 -23.33 12.01 -11.23
N GLU A 266 -23.49 11.61 -12.51
CA GLU A 266 -24.21 10.42 -12.94
C GLU A 266 -23.40 9.13 -12.69
N ARG A 267 -22.10 9.23 -12.36
CA ARG A 267 -21.20 8.09 -12.08
C ARG A 267 -21.41 7.47 -10.70
N ILE A 268 -22.66 7.31 -10.27
CA ILE A 268 -23.09 6.76 -8.97
C ILE A 268 -22.29 5.49 -8.60
N ALA A 269 -22.19 4.52 -9.52
CA ALA A 269 -21.46 3.27 -9.29
C ALA A 269 -19.95 3.47 -9.06
N ALA A 270 -19.32 4.48 -9.66
CA ALA A 270 -17.90 4.78 -9.45
C ALA A 270 -17.67 5.59 -8.15
N HIS A 271 -18.63 6.45 -7.75
CA HIS A 271 -18.62 7.10 -6.42
C HIS A 271 -18.70 6.06 -5.29
N HIS A 272 -19.52 5.02 -5.48
CA HIS A 272 -19.59 3.86 -4.59
C HIS A 272 -18.24 3.11 -4.51
N GLU A 273 -17.59 2.78 -5.63
CA GLU A 273 -16.29 2.11 -5.59
C GLU A 273 -15.16 3.01 -5.03
N MET A 274 -15.22 4.34 -5.24
CA MET A 274 -14.30 5.30 -4.60
C MET A 274 -14.39 5.24 -3.07
N ARG A 275 -15.61 5.10 -2.53
CA ARG A 275 -15.89 5.03 -1.09
C ARG A 275 -15.38 3.74 -0.46
N ILE A 276 -15.50 2.62 -1.17
CA ILE A 276 -14.83 1.36 -0.81
C ILE A 276 -13.31 1.55 -0.76
N ALA A 277 -12.73 2.22 -1.76
CA ALA A 277 -11.30 2.48 -1.80
C ALA A 277 -10.84 3.37 -0.62
N ALA A 278 -11.57 4.47 -0.35
CA ALA A 278 -11.31 5.35 0.78
C ALA A 278 -11.40 4.61 2.13
N LYS A 279 -12.39 3.73 2.28
CA LYS A 279 -12.50 2.83 3.44
C LYS A 279 -11.31 1.90 3.61
N LYS A 280 -10.90 1.21 2.55
CA LYS A 280 -9.75 0.30 2.57
C LYS A 280 -8.49 1.07 2.96
N LEU A 281 -8.23 2.20 2.30
CA LEU A 281 -7.11 3.09 2.61
C LEU A 281 -7.09 3.51 4.08
N ARG A 282 -8.22 4.01 4.60
CA ARG A 282 -8.32 4.38 6.02
C ARG A 282 -8.04 3.22 6.96
N TYR A 283 -8.66 2.05 6.76
CA TYR A 283 -8.44 0.90 7.65
C TYR A 283 -7.01 0.35 7.56
N THR A 284 -6.37 0.41 6.40
CA THR A 284 -4.96 0.08 6.23
C THR A 284 -4.08 1.07 6.99
N MET A 285 -4.31 2.39 6.87
CA MET A 285 -3.57 3.40 7.66
C MET A 285 -3.83 3.27 9.17
N GLU A 286 -5.07 3.01 9.61
CA GLU A 286 -5.38 2.73 11.02
C GLU A 286 -4.63 1.49 11.54
N SER A 287 -4.36 0.49 10.68
CA SER A 287 -3.57 -0.71 11.03
C SER A 287 -2.06 -0.45 11.11
N TYR A 288 -1.55 0.58 10.43
CA TYR A 288 -0.13 0.97 10.46
C TYR A 288 0.18 2.22 11.29
N LYS A 289 -0.81 2.82 11.95
CA LYS A 289 -0.64 4.08 12.70
C LYS A 289 0.52 4.02 13.72
N ASP A 290 0.67 2.91 14.46
CA ASP A 290 1.64 2.80 15.56
C ASP A 290 3.09 2.70 15.04
N LEU A 291 3.26 2.27 13.79
CA LEU A 291 4.55 2.22 13.10
C LEU A 291 5.05 3.65 12.80
N TYR A 292 4.18 4.52 12.28
CA TYR A 292 4.48 5.91 11.90
C TYR A 292 4.24 6.94 13.03
N GLY A 293 3.66 6.54 14.16
CA GLY A 293 3.19 7.46 15.19
C GLY A 293 2.15 8.45 14.64
N ASP A 294 2.26 9.73 15.00
CA ASP A 294 1.32 10.75 14.54
C ASP A 294 1.42 11.08 13.04
N GLY A 295 2.42 10.57 12.32
CA GLY A 295 2.66 10.86 10.89
C GLY A 295 1.49 10.52 9.96
N LEU A 296 0.67 9.51 10.31
CA LEU A 296 -0.54 9.12 9.57
C LEU A 296 -1.82 9.82 10.08
N ALA A 297 -1.80 10.52 11.21
CA ALA A 297 -3.00 11.10 11.79
C ALA A 297 -3.69 12.17 10.89
N PRO A 298 -2.96 13.06 10.17
CA PRO A 298 -3.58 13.96 9.18
C PRO A 298 -4.21 13.20 8.02
N ALA A 299 -3.54 12.15 7.52
CA ALA A 299 -4.02 11.31 6.42
C ALA A 299 -5.33 10.61 6.78
N ILE A 300 -5.39 10.01 7.96
CA ILE A 300 -6.58 9.31 8.48
C ILE A 300 -7.77 10.29 8.66
N ARG A 301 -7.52 11.54 9.09
CA ARG A 301 -8.58 12.57 9.18
C ARG A 301 -9.12 12.96 7.81
N MET A 302 -8.24 13.34 6.88
CA MET A 302 -8.65 13.73 5.53
C MET A 302 -9.37 12.60 4.78
N VAL A 303 -8.88 11.36 4.86
CA VAL A 303 -9.56 10.21 4.24
C VAL A 303 -10.87 9.88 4.95
N LYS A 304 -11.02 10.16 6.25
CA LYS A 304 -12.32 10.09 6.94
C LYS A 304 -13.29 11.14 6.39
N GLU A 305 -12.89 12.40 6.27
CA GLU A 305 -13.77 13.45 5.71
C GLU A 305 -14.20 13.14 4.26
N LEU A 306 -13.28 12.63 3.43
CA LEU A 306 -13.60 12.10 2.10
C LEU A 306 -14.60 10.96 2.14
N GLN A 307 -14.39 10.01 3.08
CA GLN A 307 -15.33 8.92 3.36
C GLN A 307 -16.70 9.53 3.58
N ASP A 308 -16.81 10.45 4.54
CA ASP A 308 -18.06 10.99 5.07
C ASP A 308 -18.91 11.66 3.97
N TYR A 309 -18.30 12.45 3.07
CA TYR A 309 -18.99 12.99 1.88
C TYR A 309 -19.54 11.91 0.95
N LEU A 310 -18.69 10.97 0.52
CA LEU A 310 -19.11 9.84 -0.32
C LEU A 310 -20.17 8.99 0.40
N GLY A 311 -20.16 9.04 1.73
CA GLY A 311 -21.14 8.53 2.66
C GLY A 311 -22.54 8.96 2.42
N ASP A 312 -22.78 10.20 2.79
CA ASP A 312 -24.07 10.84 2.67
C ASP A 312 -24.53 10.83 1.21
N MET A 313 -23.61 10.88 0.23
CA MET A 313 -23.91 10.70 -1.19
C MET A 313 -24.55 9.33 -1.47
N HIS A 314 -23.87 8.24 -1.15
CA HIS A 314 -24.40 6.91 -1.40
C HIS A 314 -25.64 6.61 -0.56
N ASP A 315 -25.74 7.13 0.65
CA ASP A 315 -26.91 6.92 1.49
C ASP A 315 -28.14 7.64 0.89
N CYS A 316 -27.95 8.77 0.18
CA CYS A 316 -28.99 9.35 -0.68
C CYS A 316 -29.26 8.50 -1.93
N ASP A 317 -28.23 8.02 -2.63
CA ASP A 317 -28.38 7.14 -3.81
C ASP A 317 -29.22 5.89 -3.47
N VAL A 318 -29.00 5.28 -2.30
CA VAL A 318 -29.77 4.13 -1.78
C VAL A 318 -31.23 4.48 -1.54
N TRP A 319 -31.55 5.68 -1.04
CA TRP A 319 -32.93 6.10 -0.84
C TRP A 319 -33.65 6.32 -2.18
N THR A 320 -33.03 7.04 -3.12
CA THR A 320 -33.60 7.30 -4.44
C THR A 320 -33.81 5.99 -5.23
N GLU A 321 -32.92 5.00 -5.12
CA GLU A 321 -33.12 3.69 -5.76
C GLU A 321 -34.23 2.85 -5.06
N PHE A 322 -34.45 3.04 -3.76
CA PHE A 322 -35.35 2.22 -2.95
C PHE A 322 -36.80 2.73 -2.89
N LEU A 323 -37.01 4.05 -2.82
CA LEU A 323 -38.34 4.62 -2.57
C LEU A 323 -39.38 4.30 -3.66
N PRO A 324 -39.07 4.36 -4.98
CA PRO A 324 -40.00 3.94 -6.03
C PRO A 324 -40.37 2.45 -5.94
N ILE A 325 -39.39 1.59 -5.61
CA ILE A 325 -39.60 0.14 -5.44
C ILE A 325 -40.51 -0.13 -4.24
N PHE A 326 -40.28 0.57 -3.12
CA PHE A 326 -41.11 0.48 -1.93
C PHE A 326 -42.55 0.92 -2.21
N LEU A 327 -42.73 2.06 -2.87
CA LEU A 327 -44.03 2.63 -3.20
C LEU A 327 -44.86 1.68 -4.08
N LYS A 328 -44.25 1.12 -5.14
CA LYS A 328 -44.88 0.09 -5.98
C LYS A 328 -45.28 -1.15 -5.18
N ALA A 329 -44.41 -1.63 -4.29
CA ALA A 329 -44.70 -2.80 -3.45
C ALA A 329 -45.83 -2.55 -2.43
N GLU A 330 -45.99 -1.33 -1.91
CA GLU A 330 -47.15 -0.96 -1.09
C GLU A 330 -48.43 -0.76 -1.93
N GLU A 331 -48.30 -0.38 -3.21
CA GLU A 331 -49.43 -0.30 -4.15
C GLU A 331 -50.01 -1.67 -4.50
N GLU A 332 -49.16 -2.63 -4.84
CA GLU A 332 -49.55 -4.04 -5.07
C GLU A 332 -50.25 -4.63 -3.82
N LYS A 333 -49.73 -4.34 -2.61
CA LYS A 333 -50.38 -4.73 -1.35
C LYS A 333 -51.73 -4.03 -1.14
N SER A 334 -51.81 -2.72 -1.37
CA SER A 334 -53.05 -1.95 -1.19
C SER A 334 -54.18 -2.49 -2.08
N ILE A 335 -53.87 -2.80 -3.34
CA ILE A 335 -54.82 -3.41 -4.27
C ILE A 335 -55.22 -4.82 -3.79
N ALA A 336 -54.26 -5.65 -3.38
CA ALA A 336 -54.53 -7.01 -2.92
C ALA A 336 -55.38 -7.08 -1.63
N TYR A 337 -55.18 -6.17 -0.68
CA TYR A 337 -55.88 -6.18 0.61
C TYR A 337 -57.16 -5.34 0.64
N PHE A 338 -57.17 -4.15 0.01
CA PHE A 338 -58.30 -3.20 0.08
C PHE A 338 -59.09 -3.08 -1.23
N GLY A 339 -58.62 -3.69 -2.33
CA GLY A 339 -59.23 -3.56 -3.66
C GLY A 339 -59.12 -2.16 -4.26
N ASN A 340 -58.30 -1.27 -3.68
CA ASN A 340 -58.15 0.13 -4.10
C ASN A 340 -56.80 0.72 -3.69
N THR A 341 -56.46 1.89 -4.24
CA THR A 341 -55.18 2.59 -4.02
C THR A 341 -55.26 3.78 -3.05
N SER A 342 -56.37 3.95 -2.32
CA SER A 342 -56.57 5.13 -1.44
C SER A 342 -55.53 5.24 -0.33
N PHE A 343 -55.04 4.10 0.19
CA PHE A 343 -53.92 4.07 1.13
C PHE A 343 -52.62 4.58 0.48
N VAL A 344 -52.33 4.12 -0.75
CA VAL A 344 -51.16 4.54 -1.54
C VAL A 344 -51.19 6.05 -1.77
N ALA A 345 -52.33 6.59 -2.17
CA ALA A 345 -52.53 8.02 -2.39
C ALA A 345 -52.25 8.87 -1.14
N ALA A 346 -52.47 8.31 0.06
CA ALA A 346 -52.20 8.97 1.33
C ALA A 346 -50.73 8.89 1.79
N VAL A 347 -49.97 7.85 1.40
CA VAL A 347 -48.54 7.70 1.75
C VAL A 347 -47.60 8.29 0.71
N ARG A 348 -48.03 8.32 -0.56
CA ARG A 348 -47.25 8.75 -1.74
C ARG A 348 -46.57 10.12 -1.59
N PRO A 349 -47.26 11.21 -1.19
CA PRO A 349 -46.64 12.54 -1.13
C PRO A 349 -45.42 12.61 -0.20
N GLY A 350 -45.48 11.91 0.93
CA GLY A 350 -44.36 11.87 1.89
C GLY A 350 -43.12 11.17 1.33
N LEU A 351 -43.32 10.10 0.55
CA LEU A 351 -42.24 9.31 -0.02
C LEU A 351 -41.60 10.02 -1.22
N GLU A 352 -42.41 10.61 -2.10
CA GLU A 352 -41.94 11.43 -3.24
C GLU A 352 -41.20 12.70 -2.76
N ASN A 353 -41.67 13.35 -1.68
CA ASN A 353 -40.95 14.48 -1.07
C ASN A 353 -39.62 14.06 -0.44
N LEU A 354 -39.55 12.89 0.22
CA LEU A 354 -38.27 12.36 0.71
C LEU A 354 -37.31 12.05 -0.44
N GLU A 355 -37.79 11.45 -1.53
CA GLU A 355 -36.99 11.15 -2.72
C GLU A 355 -36.37 12.43 -3.32
N ALA A 356 -37.17 13.48 -3.49
CA ALA A 356 -36.71 14.79 -3.97
C ALA A 356 -35.70 15.45 -3.03
N ASP A 357 -35.93 15.43 -1.71
CA ASP A 357 -34.99 15.93 -0.70
C ASP A 357 -33.65 15.15 -0.70
N ARG A 358 -33.68 13.83 -0.91
CA ARG A 358 -32.46 13.02 -1.07
C ARG A 358 -31.73 13.33 -2.37
N ALA A 359 -32.43 13.52 -3.48
CA ALA A 359 -31.85 13.91 -4.76
C ALA A 359 -31.15 15.29 -4.69
N GLU A 360 -31.78 16.30 -4.09
CA GLU A 360 -31.16 17.61 -3.90
C GLU A 360 -29.94 17.53 -2.97
N LYS A 361 -30.06 16.84 -1.83
CA LYS A 361 -28.94 16.65 -0.90
C LYS A 361 -27.77 15.93 -1.58
N ARG A 362 -28.04 14.96 -2.45
CA ARG A 362 -27.05 14.24 -3.25
C ARG A 362 -26.32 15.15 -4.25
N ALA A 363 -27.04 16.03 -4.94
CA ALA A 363 -26.43 17.02 -5.84
C ALA A 363 -25.54 18.01 -5.08
N LYS A 364 -26.01 18.50 -3.92
CA LYS A 364 -25.23 19.40 -3.05
C LYS A 364 -23.94 18.74 -2.53
N LEU A 365 -24.02 17.51 -2.01
CA LEU A 365 -22.85 16.77 -1.53
C LEU A 365 -21.83 16.50 -2.65
N HIS A 366 -22.30 16.24 -3.87
CA HIS A 366 -21.41 16.06 -5.04
C HIS A 366 -20.62 17.34 -5.36
N ALA A 367 -21.23 18.51 -5.24
CA ALA A 367 -20.52 19.78 -5.39
C ALA A 367 -19.52 20.01 -4.23
N GLU A 368 -19.90 19.70 -3.00
CA GLU A 368 -19.06 19.84 -1.80
C GLU A 368 -17.82 18.91 -1.86
N VAL A 369 -17.97 17.63 -2.22
CA VAL A 369 -16.86 16.68 -2.32
C VAL A 369 -15.87 17.04 -3.43
N ASN A 370 -16.34 17.64 -4.53
CA ASN A 370 -15.47 18.15 -5.60
C ASN A 370 -14.57 19.30 -5.12
N VAL A 371 -15.13 20.22 -4.34
CA VAL A 371 -14.36 21.32 -3.73
C VAL A 371 -13.39 20.80 -2.68
N PHE A 372 -13.81 19.81 -1.87
CA PHE A 372 -12.95 19.14 -0.90
C PHE A 372 -11.77 18.42 -1.58
N TRP A 373 -12.04 17.60 -2.61
CA TRP A 373 -11.01 16.81 -3.30
C TRP A 373 -9.91 17.70 -3.88
N LYS A 374 -10.28 18.77 -4.60
CA LYS A 374 -9.32 19.76 -5.15
C LYS A 374 -8.48 20.44 -4.06
N LYS A 375 -9.07 20.74 -2.90
CA LYS A 375 -8.33 21.30 -1.75
C LYS A 375 -7.39 20.30 -1.09
N SER A 376 -7.60 18.99 -1.30
CA SER A 376 -6.78 17.93 -0.70
C SER A 376 -5.51 17.58 -1.47
N GLU A 377 -5.33 18.06 -2.72
CA GLU A 377 -4.20 17.70 -3.60
C GLU A 377 -2.83 17.83 -2.89
N GLY A 378 -2.52 19.00 -2.32
CA GLY A 378 -1.25 19.21 -1.60
C GLY A 378 -1.09 18.43 -0.28
N LEU A 379 -2.18 17.91 0.30
CA LEU A 379 -2.11 17.00 1.45
C LEU A 379 -1.62 15.61 1.02
N TRP A 380 -1.96 15.14 -0.19
CA TRP A 380 -1.50 13.85 -0.69
C TRP A 380 0.03 13.81 -0.87
N ASP A 381 0.65 14.89 -1.34
CA ASP A 381 2.11 15.03 -1.41
C ASP A 381 2.77 14.98 -0.02
N GLN A 382 2.12 15.59 0.99
CA GLN A 382 2.60 15.55 2.37
C GLN A 382 2.46 14.15 2.98
N ILE A 383 1.39 13.42 2.63
CA ILE A 383 1.19 12.03 3.03
C ILE A 383 2.28 11.13 2.42
N GLU A 384 2.60 11.30 1.13
CA GLU A 384 3.67 10.52 0.49
C GLU A 384 5.02 10.76 1.19
N LYS A 385 5.39 12.02 1.44
CA LYS A 385 6.61 12.36 2.19
C LYS A 385 6.64 11.75 3.59
N ASN A 386 5.51 11.71 4.31
CA ASN A 386 5.43 11.07 5.62
C ASN A 386 5.54 9.54 5.55
N LEU A 387 5.11 8.93 4.44
CA LEU A 387 5.20 7.49 4.18
C LEU A 387 6.62 7.08 3.77
N THR A 388 7.29 7.88 2.94
CA THR A 388 8.66 7.60 2.50
C THR A 388 9.69 7.99 3.55
N LYS A 389 9.45 9.01 4.38
CA LYS A 389 10.43 9.50 5.36
C LYS A 389 11.05 8.40 6.24
N PRO A 390 10.31 7.47 6.87
CA PRO A 390 10.96 6.41 7.65
C PRO A 390 11.79 5.44 6.79
N LEU A 391 11.46 5.25 5.51
CA LEU A 391 12.27 4.49 4.56
C LEU A 391 13.53 5.29 4.15
N GLU A 392 13.44 6.61 4.06
CA GLU A 392 14.57 7.52 3.82
C GLU A 392 15.49 7.62 5.04
N ASP A 393 14.95 7.80 6.25
CA ASP A 393 15.68 7.81 7.52
C ASP A 393 16.37 6.44 7.76
N LEU A 394 15.75 5.32 7.32
CA LEU A 394 16.38 3.99 7.33
C LEU A 394 17.38 3.77 6.19
N ARG A 395 17.25 4.45 5.04
CA ARG A 395 18.27 4.49 3.97
C ARG A 395 19.46 5.36 4.36
N LEU A 396 19.24 6.37 5.20
CA LEU A 396 20.26 7.21 5.84
C LEU A 396 20.92 6.53 7.05
N GLN A 397 20.70 5.21 7.26
CA GLN A 397 21.45 4.44 8.26
C GLN A 397 22.95 4.59 8.00
N THR A 398 23.57 5.40 8.85
CA THR A 398 25.01 5.63 8.87
C THR A 398 25.68 4.28 9.11
N LEU A 399 26.39 3.76 8.12
CA LEU A 399 27.03 2.45 8.21
C LEU A 399 27.99 2.46 9.40
N SER A 400 27.56 1.85 10.51
CA SER A 400 28.28 1.91 11.77
C SER A 400 29.31 0.79 11.79
N LEU A 401 30.52 1.11 11.34
CA LEU A 401 31.63 0.18 11.34
C LEU A 401 32.03 -0.18 12.79
N PRO A 402 32.39 -1.45 13.07
CA PRO A 402 32.96 -1.83 14.36
C PRO A 402 34.23 -1.03 14.70
N ASP A 403 34.46 -0.82 16.00
CA ASP A 403 35.72 -0.25 16.48
C ASP A 403 36.90 -1.13 16.04
N GLY A 404 37.92 -0.52 15.45
CA GLY A 404 39.15 -1.20 15.02
C GLY A 404 39.19 -1.68 13.57
N VAL A 405 38.20 -1.37 12.72
CA VAL A 405 38.30 -1.62 11.26
C VAL A 405 39.50 -0.84 10.68
N ALA A 406 40.56 -1.56 10.33
CA ALA A 406 41.83 -1.01 9.83
C ALA A 406 41.87 -0.86 8.29
N SER A 407 41.07 -1.65 7.58
CA SER A 407 40.97 -1.63 6.11
C SER A 407 39.54 -1.92 5.63
N ILE A 408 39.22 -1.42 4.44
CA ILE A 408 37.92 -1.60 3.75
C ILE A 408 38.19 -1.92 2.29
N ALA A 409 37.50 -2.93 1.75
CA ALA A 409 37.51 -3.25 0.33
C ALA A 409 36.25 -2.68 -0.33
N PHE A 410 36.45 -1.71 -1.22
CA PHE A 410 35.42 -1.08 -2.05
C PHE A 410 35.43 -1.67 -3.46
N PHE A 411 34.28 -2.07 -3.99
CA PHE A 411 34.15 -2.58 -5.36
C PHE A 411 32.84 -2.12 -6.02
N ALA A 412 32.72 -2.24 -7.34
CA ALA A 412 31.50 -1.96 -8.08
C ALA A 412 31.46 -2.83 -9.34
N ASP A 413 30.40 -2.69 -10.14
CA ASP A 413 30.42 -3.10 -11.54
C ASP A 413 30.74 -4.61 -11.72
N ILE A 414 30.27 -5.44 -10.77
CA ILE A 414 30.41 -6.90 -10.78
C ILE A 414 29.51 -7.51 -11.88
N HIS A 415 28.36 -6.89 -12.16
CA HIS A 415 27.37 -7.33 -13.14
C HIS A 415 27.07 -8.84 -13.12
N ALA A 416 26.91 -9.44 -11.94
CA ALA A 416 26.65 -10.88 -11.79
C ALA A 416 27.75 -11.82 -12.35
N ASN A 417 29.00 -11.35 -12.39
CA ASN A 417 30.20 -12.16 -12.64
C ASN A 417 30.73 -12.76 -11.32
N LEU A 418 30.07 -13.83 -10.86
CA LEU A 418 30.38 -14.49 -9.59
C LEU A 418 31.86 -14.92 -9.42
N PRO A 419 32.56 -15.49 -10.42
CA PRO A 419 34.00 -15.78 -10.31
C PRO A 419 34.85 -14.56 -9.97
N ALA A 420 34.51 -13.38 -10.49
CA ALA A 420 35.22 -12.14 -10.19
C ALA A 420 34.95 -11.63 -8.77
N LEU A 421 33.69 -11.64 -8.31
CA LEU A 421 33.35 -11.30 -6.92
C LEU A 421 34.05 -12.24 -5.92
N SER A 422 34.01 -13.55 -6.20
CA SER A 422 34.68 -14.56 -5.38
C SER A 422 36.18 -14.28 -5.26
N ALA A 423 36.84 -13.93 -6.36
CA ALA A 423 38.25 -13.57 -6.38
C ALA A 423 38.56 -12.27 -5.60
N ILE A 424 37.75 -11.21 -5.76
CA ILE A 424 37.87 -9.96 -4.99
C ILE A 424 37.77 -10.24 -3.49
N LEU A 425 36.72 -10.94 -3.05
CA LEU A 425 36.49 -11.24 -1.63
C LEU A 425 37.58 -12.14 -1.05
N ALA A 426 38.09 -13.11 -1.82
CA ALA A 426 39.19 -13.97 -1.38
C ALA A 426 40.53 -13.22 -1.26
N ASP A 427 40.87 -12.39 -2.25
CA ASP A 427 42.09 -11.57 -2.22
C ASP A 427 42.05 -10.55 -1.07
N ALA A 428 40.94 -9.82 -0.90
CA ALA A 428 40.77 -8.87 0.19
C ALA A 428 40.88 -9.54 1.58
N LYS A 429 40.25 -10.72 1.77
CA LYS A 429 40.40 -11.51 3.02
C LYS A 429 41.84 -11.96 3.24
N SER A 430 42.56 -12.36 2.19
CA SER A 430 43.98 -12.74 2.30
C SER A 430 44.89 -11.60 2.75
N ARG A 431 44.45 -10.34 2.53
CA ARG A 431 45.11 -9.10 2.99
C ARG A 431 44.63 -8.64 4.38
N GLY A 432 43.81 -9.43 5.07
CA GLY A 432 43.25 -9.10 6.38
C GLY A 432 42.08 -8.11 6.34
N CYS A 433 41.46 -7.88 5.18
CA CYS A 433 40.29 -7.03 5.05
C CYS A 433 39.01 -7.86 5.11
N GLU A 434 38.18 -7.65 6.14
CA GLU A 434 36.88 -8.31 6.32
C GLU A 434 35.68 -7.35 6.20
N THR A 435 35.92 -6.06 5.92
CA THR A 435 34.85 -5.08 5.66
C THR A 435 34.69 -4.83 4.17
N PHE A 436 33.49 -5.10 3.65
CA PHE A 436 33.17 -5.07 2.22
C PHE A 436 32.07 -4.05 1.94
N ILE A 437 32.35 -3.10 1.04
CA ILE A 437 31.38 -2.08 0.63
C ILE A 437 31.32 -2.01 -0.91
N TYR A 438 30.13 -1.94 -1.50
CA TYR A 438 29.97 -1.84 -2.96
C TYR A 438 29.24 -0.59 -3.45
N ALA A 439 29.76 -0.03 -4.55
CA ALA A 439 29.27 1.19 -5.20
C ALA A 439 28.34 0.88 -6.39
N GLY A 440 27.43 -0.10 -6.27
CA GLY A 440 26.42 -0.44 -7.28
C GLY A 440 26.90 -1.31 -8.46
N ASP A 441 25.95 -1.63 -9.34
CA ASP A 441 26.06 -2.51 -10.51
C ASP A 441 26.68 -3.87 -10.19
N VAL A 442 26.29 -4.43 -9.04
CA VAL A 442 26.71 -5.76 -8.59
C VAL A 442 26.01 -6.88 -9.34
N ILE A 443 24.77 -6.65 -9.81
CA ILE A 443 24.04 -7.51 -10.74
C ILE A 443 23.79 -6.76 -12.05
N GLY A 444 23.24 -7.44 -13.06
CA GLY A 444 23.06 -6.84 -14.37
C GLY A 444 22.99 -7.87 -15.49
N PHE A 445 24.01 -7.83 -16.35
CA PHE A 445 24.09 -8.60 -17.58
C PHE A 445 24.66 -10.02 -17.43
N GLY A 446 25.48 -10.27 -16.40
CA GLY A 446 26.18 -11.52 -16.22
C GLY A 446 25.31 -12.70 -15.78
N PRO A 447 25.87 -13.91 -15.81
CA PRO A 447 25.07 -15.12 -15.78
C PRO A 447 24.60 -15.57 -14.39
N PHE A 448 25.21 -15.09 -13.29
CA PHE A 448 25.05 -15.61 -11.92
C PHE A 448 24.40 -14.63 -10.90
N PRO A 449 23.25 -13.99 -11.19
CA PRO A 449 22.76 -12.87 -10.38
C PRO A 449 22.25 -13.28 -9.00
N GLU A 450 21.68 -14.48 -8.85
CA GLU A 450 21.15 -14.94 -7.57
C GLU A 450 22.30 -15.39 -6.66
N GLU A 451 23.26 -16.12 -7.22
CA GLU A 451 24.48 -16.56 -6.57
C GLU A 451 25.34 -15.37 -6.11
N THR A 452 25.35 -14.28 -6.90
CA THR A 452 26.03 -13.02 -6.55
C THR A 452 25.40 -12.36 -5.33
N MET A 453 24.07 -12.21 -5.28
CA MET A 453 23.37 -11.66 -4.11
C MET A 453 23.60 -12.52 -2.86
N GLN A 454 23.51 -13.86 -2.99
CA GLN A 454 23.80 -14.77 -1.87
C GLN A 454 25.24 -14.65 -1.36
N MET A 455 26.22 -14.43 -2.26
CA MET A 455 27.62 -14.23 -1.88
C MET A 455 27.85 -12.90 -1.15
N LEU A 456 27.21 -11.81 -1.59
CA LEU A 456 27.26 -10.51 -0.91
C LEU A 456 26.66 -10.58 0.50
N ALA A 457 25.47 -11.17 0.63
CA ALA A 457 24.84 -11.40 1.93
C ALA A 457 25.70 -12.30 2.85
N SER A 458 26.29 -13.37 2.31
CA SER A 458 27.18 -14.27 3.07
C SER A 458 28.51 -13.61 3.48
N ALA A 459 28.93 -12.56 2.76
CA ALA A 459 30.10 -11.75 3.08
C ALA A 459 29.78 -10.57 4.02
N ASN A 460 28.50 -10.36 4.38
CA ASN A 460 28.02 -9.17 5.07
C ASN A 460 28.45 -7.86 4.36
N ALA A 461 28.40 -7.88 3.02
CA ALA A 461 28.78 -6.75 2.18
C ALA A 461 27.64 -5.72 2.12
N HIS A 462 27.96 -4.45 2.33
CA HIS A 462 27.00 -3.34 2.30
C HIS A 462 27.15 -2.56 1.01
N GLY A 463 26.11 -1.94 0.47
CA GLY A 463 26.29 -1.15 -0.74
C GLY A 463 25.06 -0.41 -1.23
N VAL A 464 25.27 0.32 -2.31
CA VAL A 464 24.26 1.17 -2.95
C VAL A 464 23.66 0.53 -4.20
N CYS A 465 22.50 1.03 -4.59
CA CYS A 465 21.85 0.71 -5.86
C CYS A 465 22.60 1.40 -7.01
N GLY A 466 22.97 0.65 -8.04
CA GLY A 466 23.42 1.18 -9.33
C GLY A 466 22.31 1.19 -10.38
N ASN A 467 22.62 1.71 -11.57
CA ASN A 467 21.65 1.84 -12.66
C ASN A 467 21.18 0.47 -13.19
N ALA A 468 22.00 -0.57 -13.12
CA ALA A 468 21.61 -1.92 -13.53
C ALA A 468 20.60 -2.51 -12.53
N GLU A 469 20.78 -2.26 -11.23
CA GLU A 469 19.80 -2.65 -10.20
C GLU A 469 18.46 -1.93 -10.39
N GLU A 470 18.46 -0.62 -10.64
CA GLU A 470 17.25 0.16 -10.93
C GLU A 470 16.53 -0.37 -12.19
N ALA A 471 17.27 -0.62 -13.27
CA ALA A 471 16.72 -1.18 -14.51
C ALA A 471 16.13 -2.60 -14.31
N ILE A 472 16.71 -3.41 -13.42
CA ILE A 472 16.19 -4.74 -13.05
C ILE A 472 14.89 -4.63 -12.24
N LEU A 473 14.82 -3.71 -11.27
CA LEU A 473 13.62 -3.45 -10.48
C LEU A 473 12.46 -2.98 -11.37
N LEU A 474 12.73 -2.07 -12.31
CA LEU A 474 11.76 -1.60 -13.29
C LEU A 474 11.31 -2.73 -14.24
N ALA A 475 12.25 -3.46 -14.83
CA ALA A 475 11.95 -4.56 -15.75
C ALA A 475 11.18 -5.72 -15.08
N GLY A 476 11.34 -5.88 -13.76
CA GLY A 476 10.65 -6.85 -12.94
C GLY A 476 9.19 -6.52 -12.62
N THR A 477 8.84 -5.23 -12.56
CA THR A 477 7.47 -4.75 -12.27
C THR A 477 6.69 -4.36 -13.52
N ALA A 478 7.37 -3.85 -14.55
CA ALA A 478 6.74 -3.42 -15.79
C ALA A 478 6.18 -4.59 -16.61
N LYS A 479 4.98 -4.44 -17.18
CA LYS A 479 4.39 -5.44 -18.10
C LYS A 479 5.16 -5.49 -19.42
N GLU A 480 5.36 -4.33 -20.03
CA GLU A 480 6.02 -4.11 -21.32
C GLU A 480 7.25 -3.21 -21.14
N CYS A 481 8.09 -3.09 -22.17
CA CYS A 481 9.23 -2.17 -22.15
C CYS A 481 8.72 -0.72 -22.26
N PRO A 482 9.11 0.20 -21.36
CA PRO A 482 8.87 1.63 -21.56
C PRO A 482 9.55 2.11 -22.86
N LYS A 483 8.96 3.13 -23.50
CA LYS A 483 9.46 3.66 -24.80
C LYS A 483 10.88 4.22 -24.75
N GLU A 484 11.32 4.60 -23.56
CA GLU A 484 12.58 5.34 -23.32
C GLU A 484 13.73 4.39 -22.92
N PHE A 485 13.47 3.07 -22.90
CA PHE A 485 14.45 2.03 -22.56
C PHE A 485 14.79 1.19 -23.79
N ASP A 486 16.07 0.81 -23.93
CA ASP A 486 16.50 -0.14 -24.96
C ASP A 486 15.81 -1.52 -24.75
N PRO A 487 15.04 -2.03 -25.74
CA PRO A 487 14.33 -3.30 -25.61
C PRO A 487 15.23 -4.52 -25.39
N ARG A 488 16.46 -4.52 -25.94
CA ARG A 488 17.47 -5.59 -25.76
C ARG A 488 17.90 -5.62 -24.31
N ARG A 489 18.32 -4.47 -23.76
CA ARG A 489 18.73 -4.33 -22.35
C ARG A 489 17.57 -4.70 -21.42
N PHE A 490 16.36 -4.18 -21.67
CA PHE A 490 15.16 -4.50 -20.88
C PHE A 490 14.84 -6.01 -20.85
N VAL A 491 14.95 -6.72 -21.98
CA VAL A 491 14.75 -8.18 -22.02
C VAL A 491 15.81 -8.93 -21.19
N LEU A 492 17.06 -8.45 -21.14
CA LEU A 492 18.10 -9.03 -20.31
C LEU A 492 17.85 -8.78 -18.82
N HIS A 493 17.58 -7.53 -18.42
CA HIS A 493 17.23 -7.19 -17.02
C HIS A 493 15.99 -7.96 -16.54
N LYS A 494 14.98 -8.17 -17.41
CA LYS A 494 13.79 -8.98 -17.11
C LYS A 494 14.09 -10.48 -16.97
N LYS A 495 15.12 -11.01 -17.64
CA LYS A 495 15.63 -12.37 -17.41
C LYS A 495 16.39 -12.44 -16.09
N THR A 496 17.20 -11.44 -15.76
CA THR A 496 17.92 -11.33 -14.49
C THR A 496 16.96 -11.29 -13.31
N TRP A 497 15.94 -10.43 -13.33
CA TRP A 497 14.87 -10.39 -12.32
C TRP A 497 14.21 -11.76 -12.08
N LYS A 498 13.94 -12.52 -13.15
CA LYS A 498 13.31 -13.85 -13.07
C LYS A 498 14.19 -14.90 -12.40
N LYS A 499 15.51 -14.76 -12.44
CA LYS A 499 16.46 -15.66 -11.73
C LYS A 499 16.50 -15.39 -10.23
N LEU A 500 16.29 -14.15 -9.80
CA LEU A 500 16.36 -13.77 -8.39
C LEU A 500 15.22 -14.39 -7.56
N ILE A 501 15.52 -14.86 -6.35
CA ILE A 501 14.50 -15.29 -5.37
C ILE A 501 13.86 -14.09 -4.67
N THR A 502 12.77 -14.32 -3.93
CA THR A 502 12.03 -13.26 -3.22
C THR A 502 12.90 -12.48 -2.22
N ALA A 503 13.83 -13.14 -1.53
CA ALA A 503 14.76 -12.49 -0.59
C ALA A 503 15.72 -11.53 -1.32
N SER A 504 16.44 -12.01 -2.34
CA SER A 504 17.36 -11.21 -3.15
C SER A 504 16.67 -10.03 -3.85
N ARG A 505 15.42 -10.20 -4.30
CA ARG A 505 14.57 -9.09 -4.81
C ARG A 505 14.16 -8.09 -3.72
N ALA A 506 14.00 -8.54 -2.48
CA ALA A 506 13.68 -7.66 -1.36
C ALA A 506 14.91 -6.83 -0.99
N GLU A 507 16.08 -7.46 -0.85
CA GLU A 507 17.37 -6.80 -0.61
C GLU A 507 17.69 -5.77 -1.71
N LEU A 508 17.61 -6.17 -2.98
CA LEU A 508 17.79 -5.30 -4.15
C LEU A 508 16.95 -4.02 -4.08
N ALA A 509 15.66 -4.15 -3.74
CA ALA A 509 14.75 -3.00 -3.64
C ALA A 509 14.95 -2.16 -2.36
N ALA A 510 15.75 -2.63 -1.41
CA ALA A 510 16.08 -1.94 -0.17
C ALA A 510 17.39 -1.15 -0.25
N LEU A 511 18.21 -1.38 -1.28
CA LEU A 511 19.49 -0.67 -1.48
C LEU A 511 19.27 0.86 -1.51
N PRO A 512 20.05 1.64 -0.75
CA PRO A 512 20.06 3.10 -0.83
C PRO A 512 20.79 3.55 -2.10
N THR A 513 20.54 4.78 -2.56
CA THR A 513 21.33 5.38 -3.66
C THR A 513 22.69 5.91 -3.21
N GLU A 514 22.87 6.07 -1.90
CA GLU A 514 24.08 6.62 -1.27
C GLU A 514 24.24 6.03 0.15
N ILE A 515 25.47 5.70 0.54
CA ILE A 515 25.85 5.34 1.92
C ILE A 515 26.84 6.39 2.43
N ARG A 516 26.64 6.85 3.68
CA ARG A 516 27.55 7.76 4.38
C ARG A 516 27.96 7.17 5.74
N PHE A 517 29.22 7.32 6.11
CA PHE A 517 29.73 6.90 7.42
C PHE A 517 31.00 7.63 7.86
N LEU A 518 31.31 7.52 9.15
CA LEU A 518 32.60 7.95 9.72
C LEU A 518 33.54 6.75 9.82
N TRP A 519 34.78 6.94 9.38
CA TRP A 519 35.86 5.97 9.56
C TRP A 519 37.00 6.63 10.35
N GLY A 520 36.88 6.62 11.67
CA GLY A 520 37.66 7.51 12.52
C GLY A 520 37.18 8.95 12.35
N ASN A 521 38.07 9.84 11.90
CA ASN A 521 37.76 11.25 11.61
C ASN A 521 37.40 11.52 10.14
N LEU A 522 37.45 10.51 9.26
CA LEU A 522 37.13 10.67 7.84
C LEU A 522 35.65 10.42 7.58
N ARG A 523 34.99 11.36 6.90
CA ARG A 523 33.63 11.20 6.35
C ARG A 523 33.74 10.53 4.98
N ILE A 524 33.19 9.33 4.88
CA ILE A 524 33.15 8.55 3.64
C ILE A 524 31.75 8.65 3.04
N ALA A 525 31.67 8.96 1.74
CA ALA A 525 30.45 8.85 0.94
C ALA A 525 30.65 7.82 -0.19
N VAL A 526 29.68 6.94 -0.38
CA VAL A 526 29.67 5.90 -1.41
C VAL A 526 28.38 6.02 -2.21
N MET A 527 28.47 6.09 -3.53
CA MET A 527 27.33 6.26 -4.45
C MET A 527 27.71 5.66 -5.81
N HIS A 528 26.75 5.20 -6.62
CA HIS A 528 27.11 4.57 -7.90
C HIS A 528 27.70 5.58 -8.90
N HIS A 529 26.96 6.66 -9.17
CA HIS A 529 27.43 7.83 -9.92
C HIS A 529 27.07 9.12 -9.16
N PRO A 530 28.00 10.08 -9.00
CA PRO A 530 27.67 11.37 -8.40
C PRO A 530 26.79 12.27 -9.28
N LYS A 531 25.88 13.04 -8.65
CA LYS A 531 24.93 13.90 -9.38
C LYS A 531 25.57 15.06 -10.16
N SER A 532 26.68 15.61 -9.67
CA SER A 532 27.39 16.73 -10.31
C SER A 532 28.54 16.30 -11.22
N CYS A 533 28.80 15.00 -11.31
CA CYS A 533 29.85 14.41 -12.13
C CYS A 533 29.52 12.92 -12.35
N GLU A 534 28.66 12.63 -13.33
CA GLU A 534 28.20 11.26 -13.63
C GLU A 534 29.36 10.32 -14.00
N ASN A 535 30.28 10.81 -14.85
CA ASN A 535 31.45 10.07 -15.28
C ASN A 535 32.71 10.51 -14.50
N VAL A 536 33.09 9.73 -13.48
CA VAL A 536 34.36 9.86 -12.75
C VAL A 536 35.40 8.90 -13.35
N CYS A 537 36.33 9.44 -14.12
CA CYS A 537 37.39 8.71 -14.83
C CYS A 537 38.58 9.65 -15.16
N SER A 538 39.56 9.17 -15.94
CA SER A 538 40.70 9.96 -16.41
C SER A 538 40.33 11.14 -17.32
N GLU A 539 39.15 11.11 -17.94
CA GLU A 539 38.66 12.14 -18.85
C GLU A 539 37.87 13.26 -18.14
N THR A 540 37.53 13.08 -16.86
CA THR A 540 36.75 14.06 -16.07
C THR A 540 37.51 15.38 -15.91
N SER A 541 36.84 16.51 -16.13
CA SER A 541 37.48 17.82 -15.98
C SER A 541 37.70 18.20 -14.52
N ASP A 542 38.76 18.97 -14.25
CA ASP A 542 39.01 19.52 -12.90
C ASP A 542 37.84 20.37 -12.39
N ALA A 543 37.08 21.03 -13.28
CA ALA A 543 35.90 21.82 -12.91
C ALA A 543 34.70 20.97 -12.46
N GLU A 544 34.60 19.71 -12.89
CA GLU A 544 33.61 18.74 -12.40
C GLU A 544 34.06 18.13 -11.08
N LEU A 545 35.33 17.70 -10.99
CA LEU A 545 35.91 17.18 -9.74
C LEU A 545 35.90 18.21 -8.60
N ASN A 546 36.17 19.49 -8.90
CA ASN A 546 36.11 20.57 -7.92
C ASN A 546 34.67 20.79 -7.40
N ARG A 547 33.66 20.73 -8.28
CA ARG A 547 32.24 20.80 -7.87
C ARG A 547 31.85 19.60 -7.02
N LEU A 548 32.21 18.39 -7.48
CA LEU A 548 31.96 17.14 -6.75
C LEU A 548 32.55 17.18 -5.32
N ALA A 549 33.80 17.64 -5.17
CA ALA A 549 34.45 17.81 -3.88
C ALA A 549 33.75 18.84 -2.97
N ALA A 550 33.28 19.96 -3.54
CA ALA A 550 32.64 21.03 -2.79
C ALA A 550 31.20 20.70 -2.35
N GLU A 551 30.45 19.95 -3.15
CA GLU A 551 29.02 19.70 -2.93
C GLU A 551 28.73 18.46 -2.05
N THR A 552 29.66 17.50 -1.99
CA THR A 552 29.38 16.18 -1.39
C THR A 552 29.58 16.14 0.13
N ASP A 553 30.16 17.17 0.76
CA ASP A 553 30.46 17.23 2.20
C ASP A 553 31.06 15.92 2.77
N ALA A 554 32.14 15.45 2.15
CA ALA A 554 32.84 14.23 2.50
C ALA A 554 34.35 14.43 2.34
N ASP A 555 35.14 13.63 3.05
CA ASP A 555 36.61 13.64 2.95
C ASP A 555 37.11 12.56 1.97
N VAL A 556 36.28 11.55 1.71
CA VAL A 556 36.48 10.50 0.70
C VAL A 556 35.15 10.21 -0.01
N ILE A 557 35.17 10.18 -1.35
CA ILE A 557 34.04 9.87 -2.23
C ILE A 557 34.41 8.65 -3.07
N ILE A 558 33.63 7.58 -2.98
CA ILE A 558 33.81 6.32 -3.72
C ILE A 558 32.64 6.08 -4.69
N CYS A 559 32.96 5.71 -5.93
CA CYS A 559 31.99 5.47 -7.01
C CYS A 559 32.38 4.32 -7.97
N GLY A 560 31.48 3.98 -8.89
CA GLY A 560 31.64 2.96 -9.94
C GLY A 560 31.23 3.53 -11.31
N HIS A 561 30.33 2.86 -12.04
CA HIS A 561 29.62 3.34 -13.24
C HIS A 561 30.46 3.49 -14.52
N THR A 562 31.69 4.03 -14.46
CA THR A 562 32.56 4.18 -15.63
C THR A 562 33.39 2.94 -15.94
N HIS A 563 33.42 1.95 -15.03
CA HIS A 563 34.26 0.75 -15.09
C HIS A 563 35.79 1.00 -15.14
N ARG A 564 36.23 2.26 -15.01
CA ARG A 564 37.65 2.66 -15.11
C ARG A 564 38.22 3.02 -13.74
N PRO A 565 39.30 2.37 -13.29
CA PRO A 565 39.99 2.77 -12.06
C PRO A 565 40.42 4.23 -12.10
N PHE A 566 40.05 5.00 -11.08
CA PHE A 566 40.45 6.40 -10.95
C PHE A 566 40.65 6.75 -9.48
N ALA A 567 41.63 7.58 -9.15
CA ALA A 567 41.73 8.22 -7.85
C ALA A 567 42.48 9.55 -7.98
N LYS A 568 41.90 10.62 -7.42
CA LYS A 568 42.52 11.95 -7.37
C LYS A 568 42.13 12.67 -6.09
N LYS A 569 43.07 13.39 -5.47
CA LYS A 569 42.79 14.27 -4.34
C LYS A 569 42.56 15.69 -4.83
N VAL A 570 41.41 16.27 -4.50
CA VAL A 570 40.93 17.56 -4.99
C VAL A 570 40.43 18.38 -3.80
N HIS A 571 41.00 19.58 -3.60
CA HIS A 571 40.70 20.47 -2.46
C HIS A 571 40.70 19.78 -1.07
N GLY A 572 41.52 18.74 -0.89
CA GLY A 572 41.61 17.96 0.34
C GLY A 572 40.75 16.69 0.36
N VAL A 573 39.72 16.60 -0.48
CA VAL A 573 38.83 15.45 -0.64
C VAL A 573 39.44 14.41 -1.57
N TRP A 574 39.39 13.13 -1.21
CA TRP A 574 39.70 12.03 -2.13
C TRP A 574 38.48 11.67 -2.97
N ILE A 575 38.61 11.65 -4.29
CA ILE A 575 37.60 11.16 -5.22
C ILE A 575 38.17 9.92 -5.90
N ALA A 576 37.48 8.78 -5.79
CA ALA A 576 37.94 7.53 -6.39
C ALA A 576 36.81 6.71 -7.03
N ASN A 577 37.14 6.09 -8.16
CA ASN A 577 36.33 5.09 -8.85
C ASN A 577 36.96 3.71 -8.61
N THR A 578 36.18 2.70 -8.22
CA THR A 578 36.71 1.34 -7.99
C THR A 578 37.23 0.68 -9.27
N GLY A 579 36.76 1.13 -10.43
CA GLY A 579 36.87 0.42 -11.69
C GLY A 579 36.01 -0.83 -11.74
N GLY A 580 36.05 -1.50 -12.89
CA GLY A 580 35.26 -2.69 -13.19
C GLY A 580 35.61 -3.91 -12.35
N GLY A 581 34.76 -4.27 -11.38
CA GLY A 581 34.95 -5.46 -10.56
C GLY A 581 34.67 -6.76 -11.32
N GLY A 582 33.65 -6.78 -12.18
CA GLY A 582 33.25 -7.95 -12.97
C GLY A 582 33.04 -7.69 -14.46
N ARG A 583 32.93 -6.42 -14.89
CA ARG A 583 33.11 -5.99 -16.29
C ARG A 583 34.15 -4.88 -16.32
N SER A 584 35.26 -5.08 -17.01
CA SER A 584 36.28 -4.04 -17.22
C SER A 584 35.82 -2.99 -18.25
N GLY A 585 36.31 -1.75 -18.12
CA GLY A 585 36.14 -0.67 -19.10
C GLY A 585 37.44 0.05 -19.46
N ASP A 586 38.59 -0.52 -19.09
CA ASP A 586 39.94 -0.03 -19.43
C ASP A 586 40.83 -1.09 -20.14
N GLY A 587 40.24 -2.21 -20.54
CA GLY A 587 40.90 -3.27 -21.30
C GLY A 587 41.70 -4.29 -20.47
N ASP A 588 41.93 -4.05 -19.17
CA ASP A 588 42.46 -5.09 -18.26
C ASP A 588 41.31 -5.94 -17.72
N LEU A 589 41.23 -7.20 -18.18
CA LEU A 589 40.17 -8.15 -17.82
C LEU A 589 40.27 -8.70 -16.39
N ARG A 590 41.30 -8.33 -15.61
CA ARG A 590 41.39 -8.69 -14.19
C ARG A 590 40.39 -7.88 -13.38
N ALA A 591 39.74 -8.51 -12.41
CA ALA A 591 38.78 -7.87 -11.51
C ALA A 591 39.44 -6.70 -10.76
N SER A 592 38.79 -5.53 -10.77
CA SER A 592 39.27 -4.33 -10.05
C SER A 592 38.53 -4.13 -8.73
N TYR A 593 39.26 -3.77 -7.68
CA TYR A 593 38.68 -3.20 -6.46
C TYR A 593 39.64 -2.19 -5.82
N LEU A 594 39.11 -1.34 -4.93
CA LEU A 594 39.87 -0.40 -4.11
C LEU A 594 40.07 -0.97 -2.71
N LEU A 595 41.32 -1.19 -2.30
CA LEU A 595 41.67 -1.42 -0.91
C LEU A 595 42.02 -0.09 -0.25
N ALA A 596 41.23 0.30 0.74
CA ALA A 596 41.52 1.43 1.60
C ALA A 596 42.17 0.94 2.91
N THR A 597 43.16 1.66 3.42
CA THR A 597 43.68 1.50 4.79
C THR A 597 43.53 2.81 5.55
N LYS A 598 43.41 2.74 6.88
CA LYS A 598 43.06 3.91 7.71
C LYS A 598 44.25 4.73 8.17
N ASP A 599 45.30 4.06 8.65
CA ASP A 599 46.39 4.66 9.43
C ASP A 599 47.76 4.16 8.91
N PRO A 600 48.45 4.91 8.02
CA PRO A 600 48.00 6.14 7.36
C PRO A 600 46.88 5.88 6.35
N PHE A 601 46.10 6.91 6.01
CA PHE A 601 45.04 6.75 5.02
C PHE A 601 45.61 6.56 3.61
N THR A 602 45.32 5.42 2.99
CA THR A 602 45.69 5.13 1.60
C THR A 602 44.54 4.53 0.81
N LEU A 603 44.59 4.67 -0.52
CA LEU A 603 43.70 4.05 -1.49
C LEU A 603 44.55 3.36 -2.55
N HIS A 604 44.33 2.06 -2.74
CA HIS A 604 45.06 1.25 -3.72
C HIS A 604 44.10 0.47 -4.61
N HIS A 605 44.16 0.68 -5.93
CA HIS A 605 43.51 -0.20 -6.89
C HIS A 605 44.25 -1.53 -6.97
N ILE A 606 43.54 -2.62 -6.70
CA ILE A 606 44.04 -3.98 -6.76
C ILE A 606 43.42 -4.69 -7.96
N ARG A 607 44.25 -5.39 -8.74
CA ARG A 607 43.82 -6.20 -9.88
C ARG A 607 43.98 -7.69 -9.59
N VAL A 608 42.87 -8.41 -9.57
CA VAL A 608 42.80 -9.83 -9.20
C VAL A 608 42.49 -10.69 -10.44
N PRO A 609 43.33 -11.68 -10.79
CA PRO A 609 42.97 -12.65 -11.83
C PRO A 609 41.86 -13.58 -11.33
N TYR A 610 40.89 -13.90 -12.19
CA TYR A 610 39.80 -14.83 -11.91
C TYR A 610 39.55 -15.77 -13.10
N ASN A 611 38.75 -16.82 -12.88
CA ASN A 611 38.39 -17.78 -13.92
C ASN A 611 37.34 -17.20 -14.88
N ILE A 612 37.77 -16.36 -15.82
CA ILE A 612 36.87 -15.71 -16.80
C ILE A 612 36.18 -16.72 -17.72
N GLU A 613 36.84 -17.84 -18.04
CA GLU A 613 36.30 -18.90 -18.90
C GLU A 613 35.01 -19.51 -18.37
N GLU A 614 34.81 -19.57 -17.05
CA GLU A 614 33.57 -20.04 -16.44
C GLU A 614 32.39 -19.08 -16.69
N THR A 615 32.64 -17.78 -16.64
CA THR A 615 31.67 -16.75 -17.00
C THR A 615 31.37 -16.77 -18.49
N LEU A 616 32.39 -16.92 -19.35
CA LEU A 616 32.22 -16.98 -20.81
C LEU A 616 31.48 -18.25 -21.26
N ALA A 617 31.82 -19.42 -20.72
CA ALA A 617 31.14 -20.69 -21.00
C ALA A 617 29.64 -20.62 -20.62
N ARG A 618 29.31 -19.92 -19.54
CA ARG A 618 27.91 -19.73 -19.14
C ARG A 618 27.14 -18.75 -20.04
N LEU A 619 27.86 -17.92 -20.80
CA LEU A 619 27.33 -16.93 -21.73
C LEU A 619 27.40 -17.36 -23.22
N GLU A 620 27.99 -18.51 -23.57
CA GLU A 620 28.32 -18.93 -24.96
C GLU A 620 27.22 -18.68 -26.02
N LYS A 621 25.94 -18.76 -25.62
CA LYS A 621 24.76 -18.65 -26.49
C LYS A 621 24.32 -17.21 -26.73
N ASN A 622 24.96 -16.24 -26.08
CA ASN A 622 24.75 -14.81 -26.25
C ASN A 622 26.10 -14.15 -26.60
N LYS A 623 26.36 -14.02 -27.91
CA LYS A 623 27.59 -13.43 -28.44
C LYS A 623 27.85 -12.00 -27.95
N GLU A 624 26.80 -11.19 -27.79
CA GLU A 624 26.89 -9.82 -27.28
C GLU A 624 27.48 -9.86 -25.87
N LEU A 625 26.90 -10.65 -24.96
CA LEU A 625 27.40 -10.77 -23.60
C LEU A 625 28.78 -11.45 -23.51
N THR A 626 29.06 -12.43 -24.37
CA THR A 626 30.40 -13.04 -24.45
C THR A 626 31.46 -12.02 -24.86
N ALA A 627 31.18 -11.14 -25.83
CA ALA A 627 32.09 -10.06 -26.21
C ALA A 627 32.22 -9.00 -25.10
N MET A 628 31.09 -8.61 -24.48
CA MET A 628 31.05 -7.61 -23.41
C MET A 628 31.93 -8.01 -22.21
N PHE A 629 31.85 -9.26 -21.74
CA PHE A 629 32.70 -9.75 -20.66
C PHE A 629 34.10 -10.18 -21.12
N GLY A 630 34.24 -10.77 -22.30
CA GLY A 630 35.51 -11.34 -22.79
C GLY A 630 36.48 -10.32 -23.38
N ALA A 631 36.01 -9.14 -23.77
CA ALA A 631 36.83 -8.06 -24.32
C ALA A 631 36.71 -6.73 -23.55
N GLY A 632 35.87 -6.66 -22.49
CA GLY A 632 35.69 -5.44 -21.69
C GLY A 632 34.99 -4.31 -22.45
N LEU A 633 34.09 -4.68 -23.37
CA LEU A 633 33.33 -3.75 -24.20
C LEU A 633 32.07 -3.26 -23.48
N ASP A 634 31.54 -2.10 -23.89
CA ASP A 634 30.20 -1.71 -23.51
C ASP A 634 29.11 -2.56 -24.20
N PHE A 635 27.84 -2.35 -23.85
CA PHE A 635 26.75 -3.18 -24.37
C PHE A 635 26.52 -2.99 -25.88
N ASP A 636 26.73 -1.78 -26.39
CA ASP A 636 26.50 -1.43 -27.79
C ASP A 636 27.73 -1.74 -28.65
N GLU A 637 28.93 -1.45 -28.14
CA GLU A 637 30.20 -1.95 -28.72
C GLU A 637 30.20 -3.48 -28.87
N ALA A 638 29.71 -4.20 -27.85
CA ALA A 638 29.61 -5.65 -27.88
C ALA A 638 28.53 -6.17 -28.84
N ALA A 639 27.46 -5.39 -29.07
CA ALA A 639 26.44 -5.72 -30.08
C ALA A 639 26.99 -5.54 -31.50
N ASP A 640 27.74 -4.48 -31.77
CA ASP A 640 28.40 -4.24 -33.06
C ASP A 640 29.48 -5.31 -33.35
N ALA A 641 30.30 -5.63 -32.35
CA ALA A 641 31.27 -6.73 -32.44
C ALA A 641 30.59 -8.09 -32.71
N ALA A 642 29.46 -8.37 -32.05
CA ALA A 642 28.68 -9.60 -32.27
C ALA A 642 27.99 -9.63 -33.65
N ALA A 643 27.69 -8.47 -34.24
CA ALA A 643 27.19 -8.32 -35.61
C ALA A 643 28.29 -8.44 -36.69
N GLY A 644 29.58 -8.46 -36.31
CA GLY A 644 30.72 -8.55 -37.20
C GLY A 644 31.37 -7.21 -37.57
N ASN A 645 30.90 -6.11 -36.98
CA ASN A 645 31.46 -4.77 -37.13
C ASN A 645 32.41 -4.49 -35.96
N MET A 646 33.67 -4.95 -36.05
CA MET A 646 34.67 -4.66 -35.02
C MET A 646 35.01 -3.16 -35.00
N PRO A 647 34.90 -2.47 -33.85
CA PRO A 647 35.49 -1.15 -33.68
C PRO A 647 37.02 -1.21 -33.83
N GLU A 648 37.65 -0.14 -34.33
CA GLU A 648 39.11 -0.01 -34.26
C GLU A 648 39.53 0.15 -32.80
N LEU A 649 40.04 -0.94 -32.21
CA LEU A 649 40.65 -0.94 -30.87
C LEU A 649 41.86 0.01 -30.83
N THR A 650 41.61 1.25 -30.45
CA THR A 650 42.63 2.27 -30.23
C THR A 650 43.51 1.84 -29.06
N LYS A 651 44.76 1.47 -29.35
CA LYS A 651 45.75 1.13 -28.32
C LYS A 651 46.02 2.35 -27.43
N MET A 652 45.49 2.34 -26.22
CA MET A 652 45.83 3.29 -25.16
C MET A 652 46.91 2.71 -24.23
N PRO A 653 47.71 3.57 -23.56
CA PRO A 653 49.08 3.22 -23.18
C PRO A 653 49.18 2.28 -21.98
N GLN A 654 50.20 1.43 -21.99
CA GLN A 654 50.51 0.54 -20.88
C GLN A 654 50.97 1.31 -19.63
N THR A 655 50.39 0.94 -18.49
CA THR A 655 50.96 1.09 -17.13
C THR A 655 51.53 2.46 -16.76
N VAL A 656 50.70 3.31 -16.13
CA VAL A 656 51.23 4.35 -15.23
C VAL A 656 51.47 3.72 -13.85
N SER A 657 52.71 3.32 -13.57
CA SER A 657 53.14 3.03 -12.21
C SER A 657 53.51 4.34 -11.51
N VAL A 658 52.65 4.85 -10.62
CA VAL A 658 53.02 5.94 -9.72
C VAL A 658 53.72 5.34 -8.51
N THR A 659 55.03 5.11 -8.63
CA THR A 659 55.90 4.96 -7.46
C THR A 659 56.03 6.32 -6.79
N SER A 660 55.73 6.40 -5.50
CA SER A 660 56.09 7.54 -4.66
C SER A 660 57.60 7.72 -4.66
N ALA A 661 58.10 8.78 -5.30
CA ALA A 661 59.47 9.24 -5.14
C ALA A 661 59.54 10.20 -3.95
N GLU A 662 60.60 10.05 -3.16
CA GLU A 662 60.87 10.83 -1.94
C GLU A 662 61.40 12.24 -2.25
N GLU A 663 61.10 13.17 -1.33
CA GLU A 663 61.93 14.30 -0.85
C GLU A 663 62.40 15.45 -1.78
N ASP A 664 62.74 16.56 -1.10
CA ASP A 664 63.44 17.78 -1.53
C ASP A 664 62.85 18.71 -2.61
N LYS A 665 61.96 19.64 -2.18
CA LYS A 665 62.39 21.03 -1.83
C LYS A 665 61.31 21.91 -1.21
#